data_AF-A0AAJ2EP80-F1
#
_entry.id   AF-A0AAJ2EP80-F1
#
_cell.length_a   1.000
_cell.length_b   1.000
_cell.length_c   1.000
_cell.angle_alpha   90.00
_cell.angle_beta   90.00
_cell.angle_gamma   90.00
#
_symmetry.space_group_name_H-M   'P 1'
#
loop_
_entity.id
_entity.type
_entity.pdbx_description
1 polymer ?
#
loop_
_entity_poly.entity_id
_entity_poly.type
_entity_poly.pdbx_seq_one_letter_code
_entity_poly.pdbx_strand_id
1 'polypeptide(L)'
;MPITAPSPWHRGEIAMQTAAGVAERMRDVGSRVVRSFMPEQHRQFFAQLPFIVAGTVDANGDAWATFLTGRPGFVRSPDATTLSVERTRDPLDPADAGLADGAPVGLLGIELHTRRRNRANGVIHRDNAAHGQAFEVAVEQSFGNCPQYIQLRDFAFVRDASAPSPSAPVALDVQSPRLRAMIERADTFFVASYFDREDGHRQVDVSHRGGKAGFVRVSDDGALTIPDFAGNLFFNTLGNIAANGRAGLVFADFETGDVLQLTGDAQVLLDSPETAAFQGAERLWRFVPRRVVLREDALPLRWTFRREGWSPNSLMTGDWNEAAQRMKAAALADAWRPYRVSRIVDESDVIRSFWLEPADGAGIVPHAAGQHLPVRVTLPGETKPLVRTYTLSVGPADGVVRISVKREGRASAHLHDALKVGDIIEARQPAGSFTIDPFEARPAVMLAAGVGITPMLAMLRHVVYEGLRKRRVRPVWLIASARTLASRAFAAEIDALARSAEGAGGAVNVIRVLSDPRGAQLKRDYDVSGRIDMDLLTSFLPFNDYDFYLCGPGAFMQTLYDGLRALNIADARIHAEAFGPASLVRLPDRGVEIRPMRPPATEAVPVRFVKSQRDAQWTPASGTLLELAEACGVETESSCRGGTCGTCRTRIVSGAVSYSSEPAFHVDDGEALICCARPAADTEAALQLDL
;
A
#
# COMPACT_ATOMS: atom_id res chain seq x y z
N MET A 1 10.58 -11.85 -38.53
CA MET A 1 9.65 -11.81 -37.38
C MET A 1 10.06 -12.90 -36.41
N PRO A 2 10.38 -12.62 -35.13
CA PRO A 2 10.64 -13.69 -34.19
C PRO A 2 9.32 -14.42 -33.93
N ILE A 3 9.31 -15.73 -34.08
CA ILE A 3 8.20 -16.60 -33.70
C ILE A 3 8.06 -16.48 -32.18
N THR A 4 7.09 -15.70 -31.71
CA THR A 4 6.78 -15.54 -30.29
C THR A 4 6.31 -16.90 -29.76
N ALA A 5 7.07 -17.48 -28.83
CA ALA A 5 6.60 -18.64 -28.08
C ALA A 5 5.23 -18.33 -27.45
N PRO A 6 4.27 -19.28 -27.47
CA PRO A 6 2.95 -19.05 -26.89
C PRO A 6 3.08 -18.73 -25.40
N SER A 7 2.37 -17.69 -24.95
CA SER A 7 2.32 -17.30 -23.54
C SER A 7 1.82 -18.48 -22.70
N PRO A 8 2.47 -18.80 -21.56
CA PRO A 8 1.95 -19.81 -20.63
C PRO A 8 0.69 -19.33 -19.89
N TRP A 9 0.40 -18.03 -19.97
CA TRP A 9 -0.76 -17.39 -19.36
C TRP A 9 -1.96 -17.40 -20.30
N HIS A 10 -3.14 -17.67 -19.76
CA HIS A 10 -4.38 -17.60 -20.51
C HIS A 10 -4.96 -16.17 -20.52
N ARG A 11 -6.00 -15.93 -21.34
CA ARG A 11 -6.57 -14.59 -21.58
C ARG A 11 -7.00 -13.84 -20.31
N GLY A 12 -7.51 -14.56 -19.32
CA GLY A 12 -7.98 -13.97 -18.06
C GLY A 12 -6.81 -13.46 -17.21
N GLU A 13 -5.73 -14.25 -17.10
CA GLU A 13 -4.50 -13.81 -16.43
C GLU A 13 -3.88 -12.60 -17.13
N ILE A 14 -3.80 -12.61 -18.46
CA ILE A 14 -3.25 -11.49 -19.24
C ILE A 14 -4.05 -10.21 -19.00
N ALA A 15 -5.39 -10.29 -18.94
CA ALA A 15 -6.24 -9.15 -18.61
C ALA A 15 -5.91 -8.60 -17.21
N MET A 16 -5.79 -9.48 -16.21
CA MET A 16 -5.43 -9.11 -14.83
C MET A 16 -4.01 -8.53 -14.71
N GLN A 17 -3.05 -9.06 -15.48
CA GLN A 17 -1.67 -8.56 -15.53
C GLN A 17 -1.60 -7.20 -16.22
N THR A 18 -2.43 -6.96 -17.23
CA THR A 18 -2.52 -5.68 -17.94
C THR A 18 -3.13 -4.62 -17.04
N ALA A 19 -4.25 -4.92 -16.36
CA ALA A 19 -4.85 -4.03 -15.37
C ALA A 19 -3.88 -3.69 -14.22
N ALA A 20 -2.97 -4.60 -13.88
CA ALA A 20 -1.93 -4.39 -12.89
C ALA A 20 -0.66 -3.73 -13.44
N GLY A 21 -0.57 -3.42 -14.75
CA GLY A 21 0.60 -2.80 -15.38
C GLY A 21 1.85 -3.70 -15.45
N VAL A 22 1.70 -5.03 -15.43
CA VAL A 22 2.82 -5.99 -15.33
C VAL A 22 2.84 -7.06 -16.42
N ALA A 23 1.98 -6.96 -17.43
CA ALA A 23 1.83 -7.97 -18.49
C ALA A 23 3.15 -8.27 -19.23
N GLU A 24 3.92 -7.25 -19.62
CA GLU A 24 5.19 -7.45 -20.33
C GLU A 24 6.19 -8.21 -19.46
N ARG A 25 6.36 -7.80 -18.19
CA ARG A 25 7.25 -8.48 -17.24
C ARG A 25 6.82 -9.93 -16.98
N MET A 26 5.51 -10.19 -16.89
CA MET A 26 5.01 -11.54 -16.60
C MET A 26 5.16 -12.49 -17.78
N ARG A 27 5.17 -12.00 -19.02
CA ARG A 27 5.43 -12.83 -20.21
C ARG A 27 6.77 -13.58 -20.10
N ASP A 28 7.82 -12.88 -19.71
CA ASP A 28 9.16 -13.48 -19.55
C ASP A 28 9.23 -14.43 -18.35
N VAL A 29 8.61 -14.03 -17.22
CA VAL A 29 8.64 -14.82 -15.97
C VAL A 29 7.92 -16.15 -16.14
N GLY A 30 6.74 -16.17 -16.77
CA GLY A 30 5.93 -17.37 -16.92
C GLY A 30 6.70 -18.51 -17.59
N SER A 31 7.37 -18.19 -18.70
CA SER A 31 8.14 -19.18 -19.50
C SER A 31 9.27 -19.85 -18.73
N ARG A 32 9.78 -19.21 -17.67
CA ARG A 32 10.90 -19.71 -16.85
C ARG A 32 10.44 -20.48 -15.61
N VAL A 33 9.25 -20.16 -15.10
CA VAL A 33 8.80 -20.61 -13.78
C VAL A 33 7.78 -21.74 -13.87
N VAL A 34 6.86 -21.69 -14.84
CA VAL A 34 5.83 -22.72 -15.05
C VAL A 34 6.42 -23.84 -15.89
N ARG A 35 6.50 -25.05 -15.32
CA ARG A 35 7.10 -26.22 -15.97
C ARG A 35 6.04 -27.27 -16.24
N SER A 36 6.18 -28.01 -17.33
CA SER A 36 5.36 -29.20 -17.63
C SER A 36 5.81 -30.46 -16.88
N PHE A 37 6.70 -30.31 -15.90
CA PHE A 37 7.22 -31.40 -15.08
C PHE A 37 7.51 -30.88 -13.67
N MET A 38 7.54 -31.78 -12.69
CA MET A 38 7.92 -31.53 -11.31
C MET A 38 9.44 -31.66 -11.14
N PRO A 39 10.15 -30.57 -10.78
CA PRO A 39 11.53 -30.68 -10.32
C PRO A 39 11.65 -31.63 -9.12
N GLU A 40 12.82 -32.25 -8.95
CA GLU A 40 13.08 -33.19 -7.85
C GLU A 40 12.71 -32.63 -6.48
N GLN A 41 13.02 -31.35 -6.24
CA GLN A 41 12.66 -30.65 -5.01
C GLN A 41 11.13 -30.59 -4.77
N HIS A 42 10.30 -30.49 -5.82
CA HIS A 42 8.84 -30.53 -5.70
C HIS A 42 8.36 -31.95 -5.43
N ARG A 43 8.93 -32.94 -6.11
CA ARG A 43 8.57 -34.37 -5.95
C ARG A 43 8.78 -34.82 -4.50
N GLN A 44 9.97 -34.54 -3.95
CA GLN A 44 10.30 -34.83 -2.55
C GLN A 44 9.37 -34.09 -1.57
N PHE A 45 9.06 -32.83 -1.88
CA PHE A 45 8.15 -32.04 -1.07
C PHE A 45 6.76 -32.65 -0.99
N PHE A 46 6.13 -32.99 -2.12
CA PHE A 46 4.80 -33.58 -2.09
C PHE A 46 4.78 -34.90 -1.30
N ALA A 47 5.84 -35.71 -1.39
CA ALA A 47 5.93 -36.97 -0.67
C ALA A 47 5.99 -36.83 0.86
N GLN A 48 6.47 -35.71 1.38
CA GLN A 48 6.59 -35.51 2.83
C GLN A 48 5.29 -34.98 3.47
N LEU A 49 4.31 -34.55 2.68
CA LEU A 49 3.14 -33.86 3.18
C LEU A 49 2.15 -34.83 3.87
N PRO A 50 1.52 -34.41 4.99
CA PRO A 50 0.42 -35.15 5.61
C PRO A 50 -0.95 -34.82 5.00
N PHE A 51 -1.01 -33.78 4.17
CA PHE A 51 -2.19 -33.42 3.38
C PHE A 51 -1.78 -32.59 2.15
N ILE A 52 -2.64 -32.58 1.15
CA ILE A 52 -2.62 -31.63 0.04
C ILE A 52 -4.02 -31.02 -0.11
N VAL A 53 -4.12 -29.91 -0.83
CA VAL A 53 -5.42 -29.33 -1.19
C VAL A 53 -5.67 -29.57 -2.67
N ALA A 54 -6.87 -30.02 -3.01
CA ALA A 54 -7.31 -30.26 -4.38
C ALA A 54 -8.42 -29.27 -4.77
N GLY A 55 -8.34 -28.76 -6.00
CA GLY A 55 -9.42 -28.07 -6.68
C GLY A 55 -9.97 -28.97 -7.78
N THR A 56 -11.29 -29.11 -7.83
CA THR A 56 -12.00 -29.98 -8.78
C THR A 56 -13.19 -29.24 -9.37
N VAL A 57 -13.72 -29.75 -10.47
CA VAL A 57 -14.93 -29.21 -11.10
C VAL A 57 -15.87 -30.36 -11.40
N ASP A 58 -17.10 -30.27 -10.92
CA ASP A 58 -18.10 -31.32 -11.17
C ASP A 58 -18.75 -31.18 -12.56
N ALA A 59 -19.63 -32.13 -12.90
CA ALA A 59 -20.32 -32.16 -14.19
C ALA A 59 -21.25 -30.95 -14.42
N ASN A 60 -21.65 -30.22 -13.38
CA ASN A 60 -22.44 -29.00 -13.49
C ASN A 60 -21.57 -27.75 -13.71
N GLY A 61 -20.24 -27.91 -13.73
CA GLY A 61 -19.30 -26.81 -13.80
C GLY A 61 -19.10 -26.09 -12.46
N ASP A 62 -19.55 -26.67 -11.36
CA ASP A 62 -19.33 -26.13 -10.02
C ASP A 62 -17.91 -26.48 -9.56
N ALA A 63 -17.13 -25.45 -9.23
CA ALA A 63 -15.79 -25.62 -8.69
C ALA A 63 -15.87 -25.96 -7.20
N TRP A 64 -15.06 -26.91 -6.75
CA TRP A 64 -14.95 -27.32 -5.35
C TRP A 64 -13.49 -27.37 -4.93
N ALA A 65 -13.21 -26.95 -3.69
CA ALA A 65 -11.92 -27.16 -3.05
C ALA A 65 -12.07 -28.15 -1.90
N THR A 66 -11.06 -28.98 -1.67
CA THR A 66 -11.05 -29.93 -0.54
C THR A 66 -9.62 -30.27 -0.09
N PHE A 67 -9.52 -30.91 1.07
CA PHE A 67 -8.29 -31.47 1.61
C PHE A 67 -8.22 -32.97 1.34
N LEU A 68 -7.09 -33.42 0.80
CA LEU A 68 -6.77 -34.84 0.70
C LEU A 68 -5.71 -35.14 1.76
N THR A 69 -6.02 -36.04 2.69
CA THR A 69 -5.16 -36.37 3.83
C THR A 69 -4.62 -37.79 3.74
N GLY A 70 -3.42 -37.99 4.26
CA GLY A 70 -2.73 -39.28 4.27
C GLY A 70 -1.46 -39.23 5.10
N ARG A 71 -0.91 -40.38 5.48
CA ARG A 71 0.44 -40.42 6.09
C ARG A 71 1.47 -39.94 5.06
N PRO A 72 2.56 -39.27 5.46
CA PRO A 72 3.66 -38.96 4.54
C PRO A 72 4.04 -40.18 3.69
N GLY A 73 4.15 -39.97 2.38
CA GLY A 73 4.25 -41.03 1.38
C GLY A 73 2.93 -41.40 0.71
N PHE A 74 1.77 -40.90 1.14
CA PHE A 74 0.50 -41.13 0.42
C PHE A 74 0.45 -40.43 -0.94
N VAL A 75 1.23 -39.36 -1.11
CA VAL A 75 1.52 -38.76 -2.41
C VAL A 75 2.92 -39.18 -2.82
N ARG A 76 3.10 -39.67 -4.04
CA ARG A 76 4.40 -40.05 -4.59
C ARG A 76 4.51 -39.57 -6.02
N SER A 77 5.73 -39.43 -6.51
CA SER A 77 5.98 -39.04 -7.89
C SER A 77 6.96 -40.04 -8.48
N PRO A 78 6.50 -41.08 -9.21
CA PRO A 78 7.38 -42.11 -9.75
C PRO A 78 8.38 -41.56 -10.76
N ASP A 79 7.97 -40.58 -11.56
CA ASP A 79 8.78 -39.84 -12.53
C ASP A 79 8.48 -38.32 -12.43
N ALA A 80 9.09 -37.50 -13.29
CA ALA A 80 8.93 -36.04 -13.23
C ALA A 80 7.56 -35.52 -13.71
N THR A 81 6.76 -36.34 -14.36
CA THR A 81 5.50 -35.96 -15.03
C THR A 81 4.28 -36.62 -14.41
N THR A 82 4.46 -37.53 -13.46
CA THR A 82 3.39 -38.30 -12.84
C THR A 82 3.40 -38.12 -11.33
N LEU A 83 2.21 -37.95 -10.74
CA LEU A 83 2.01 -37.90 -9.30
C LEU A 83 0.90 -38.88 -8.90
N SER A 84 1.24 -39.88 -8.11
CA SER A 84 0.32 -40.88 -7.54
C SER A 84 -0.21 -40.40 -6.19
N VAL A 85 -1.52 -40.50 -5.99
CA VAL A 85 -2.21 -40.19 -4.73
C VAL A 85 -2.95 -41.42 -4.24
N GLU A 86 -2.47 -42.00 -3.14
CA GLU A 86 -3.06 -43.15 -2.44
C GLU A 86 -4.28 -42.68 -1.61
N ARG A 87 -5.41 -42.38 -2.28
CA ARG A 87 -6.66 -41.98 -1.62
C ARG A 87 -7.90 -42.55 -2.30
N THR A 88 -8.72 -43.25 -1.51
CA THR A 88 -10.06 -43.73 -1.87
C THR A 88 -11.03 -42.60 -2.20
N ARG A 89 -12.03 -42.95 -3.03
CA ARG A 89 -13.22 -42.11 -3.23
C ARG A 89 -13.93 -41.86 -1.91
N ASP A 90 -14.32 -40.62 -1.67
CA ASP A 90 -15.06 -40.20 -0.48
C ASP A 90 -16.42 -39.61 -0.92
N PRO A 91 -17.50 -40.41 -0.93
CA PRO A 91 -18.80 -39.93 -1.40
C PRO A 91 -19.42 -38.86 -0.49
N LEU A 92 -18.86 -38.63 0.70
CA LEU A 92 -19.29 -37.56 1.61
C LEU A 92 -18.60 -36.22 1.31
N ASP A 93 -17.60 -36.21 0.43
CA ASP A 93 -16.94 -34.98 -0.02
C ASP A 93 -17.59 -34.49 -1.34
N PRO A 94 -18.19 -33.28 -1.38
CA PRO A 94 -18.76 -32.76 -2.62
C PRO A 94 -17.73 -32.59 -3.75
N ALA A 95 -16.44 -32.44 -3.42
CA ALA A 95 -15.38 -32.33 -4.43
C ALA A 95 -15.06 -33.67 -5.12
N ASP A 96 -15.46 -34.81 -4.53
CA ASP A 96 -15.19 -36.16 -5.06
C ASP A 96 -15.81 -36.34 -6.44
N ALA A 97 -16.99 -35.75 -6.69
CA ALA A 97 -17.64 -35.78 -8.00
C ALA A 97 -16.74 -35.26 -9.15
N GLY A 98 -15.85 -34.31 -8.87
CA GLY A 98 -14.88 -33.77 -9.83
C GLY A 98 -13.55 -34.54 -9.91
N LEU A 99 -13.37 -35.63 -9.16
CA LEU A 99 -12.16 -36.48 -9.17
C LEU A 99 -12.29 -37.73 -10.05
N ALA A 100 -13.03 -37.63 -11.16
CA ALA A 100 -13.25 -38.74 -12.10
C ALA A 100 -12.01 -39.00 -12.99
N ASP A 101 -11.97 -40.15 -13.65
CA ASP A 101 -10.96 -40.43 -14.68
C ASP A 101 -11.07 -39.43 -15.83
N GLY A 102 -9.93 -38.93 -16.31
CA GLY A 102 -9.85 -37.89 -17.33
C GLY A 102 -10.22 -36.48 -16.86
N ALA A 103 -10.60 -36.29 -15.59
CA ALA A 103 -10.96 -34.97 -15.07
C ALA A 103 -9.71 -34.12 -14.78
N PRO A 104 -9.69 -32.83 -15.15
CA PRO A 104 -8.63 -31.92 -14.74
C PRO A 104 -8.69 -31.63 -13.23
N VAL A 105 -7.52 -31.48 -12.60
CA VAL A 105 -7.37 -31.23 -11.17
C VAL A 105 -6.27 -30.21 -10.91
N GLY A 106 -6.51 -29.31 -9.96
CA GLY A 106 -5.48 -28.45 -9.40
C GLY A 106 -5.02 -28.98 -8.05
N LEU A 107 -3.72 -29.21 -7.84
CA LEU A 107 -3.18 -29.62 -6.54
C LEU A 107 -2.25 -28.56 -5.95
N LEU A 108 -2.42 -28.30 -4.66
CA LEU A 108 -1.54 -27.47 -3.85
C LEU A 108 -0.94 -28.31 -2.73
N GLY A 109 0.36 -28.56 -2.82
CA GLY A 109 1.16 -29.00 -1.69
C GLY A 109 1.48 -27.80 -0.82
N ILE A 110 1.16 -27.87 0.48
CA ILE A 110 1.42 -26.79 1.43
C ILE A 110 1.88 -27.35 2.78
N GLU A 111 2.94 -26.75 3.31
CA GLU A 111 3.54 -27.07 4.59
C GLU A 111 3.48 -25.84 5.49
N LEU A 112 2.56 -25.88 6.47
CA LEU A 112 2.27 -24.72 7.30
C LEU A 112 3.43 -24.36 8.23
N HIS A 113 4.12 -25.36 8.80
CA HIS A 113 5.20 -25.14 9.79
C HIS A 113 6.51 -24.57 9.23
N THR A 114 6.68 -24.52 7.91
CA THR A 114 7.84 -23.89 7.23
C THR A 114 7.47 -22.80 6.25
N ARG A 115 6.16 -22.54 6.05
CA ARG A 115 5.62 -21.65 5.00
C ARG A 115 6.11 -22.07 3.61
N ARG A 116 6.06 -23.35 3.27
CA ARG A 116 6.40 -23.84 1.92
C ARG A 116 5.14 -24.22 1.16
N ARG A 117 5.05 -23.85 -0.11
CA ARG A 117 3.95 -24.30 -0.98
C ARG A 117 4.36 -24.41 -2.45
N ASN A 118 3.89 -25.46 -3.10
CA ASN A 118 4.12 -25.73 -4.52
C ASN A 118 2.83 -26.22 -5.16
N ARG A 119 2.67 -25.94 -6.45
CA ARG A 119 1.53 -26.38 -7.25
C ARG A 119 1.91 -27.54 -8.17
N ALA A 120 0.95 -28.42 -8.40
CA ALA A 120 0.95 -29.43 -9.44
C ALA A 120 -0.47 -29.56 -10.02
N ASN A 121 -0.71 -29.00 -11.20
CA ASN A 121 -1.99 -29.17 -11.91
C ASN A 121 -1.83 -30.24 -12.98
N GLY A 122 -2.92 -30.93 -13.31
CA GLY A 122 -2.88 -31.98 -14.32
C GLY A 122 -4.22 -32.64 -14.57
N VAL A 123 -4.16 -33.82 -15.17
CA VAL A 123 -5.32 -34.66 -15.50
C VAL A 123 -5.27 -35.95 -14.70
N ILE A 124 -6.42 -36.35 -14.14
CA ILE A 124 -6.54 -37.57 -13.34
C ILE A 124 -6.58 -38.80 -14.25
N HIS A 125 -5.85 -39.84 -13.87
CA HIS A 125 -5.94 -41.18 -14.42
C HIS A 125 -6.28 -42.19 -13.32
N ARG A 126 -7.30 -43.01 -13.55
CA ARG A 126 -7.74 -44.10 -12.67
C ARG A 126 -7.76 -45.40 -13.46
N ASP A 127 -6.78 -46.26 -13.22
CA ASP A 127 -6.83 -47.64 -13.68
C ASP A 127 -7.58 -48.51 -12.67
N ASN A 128 -8.83 -48.83 -12.98
CA ASN A 128 -9.71 -49.66 -12.15
C ASN A 128 -9.16 -51.09 -11.90
N ALA A 129 -8.16 -51.54 -12.65
CA ALA A 129 -7.63 -52.91 -12.55
C ALA A 129 -6.26 -53.02 -11.85
N ALA A 130 -5.41 -51.98 -11.85
CA ALA A 130 -4.02 -52.06 -11.39
C ALA A 130 -3.70 -51.32 -10.08
N HIS A 131 -4.42 -50.25 -9.75
CA HIS A 131 -4.02 -49.30 -8.70
C HIS A 131 -5.07 -49.17 -7.59
N GLY A 132 -5.34 -50.28 -6.90
CA GLY A 132 -6.30 -50.38 -5.78
C GLY A 132 -6.62 -49.04 -5.12
N GLN A 133 -7.81 -48.51 -5.39
CA GLN A 133 -8.38 -47.30 -4.79
C GLN A 133 -7.59 -45.98 -4.91
N ALA A 134 -6.39 -45.95 -5.54
CA ALA A 134 -5.57 -44.76 -5.76
C ALA A 134 -5.89 -44.09 -7.11
N PHE A 135 -5.31 -42.91 -7.35
CA PHE A 135 -5.32 -42.28 -8.68
C PHE A 135 -3.99 -41.62 -9.00
N GLU A 136 -3.67 -41.52 -10.28
CA GLU A 136 -2.52 -40.81 -10.79
C GLU A 136 -2.94 -39.46 -11.36
N VAL A 137 -2.00 -38.52 -11.39
CA VAL A 137 -2.15 -37.22 -12.03
C VAL A 137 -1.03 -37.06 -13.03
N ALA A 138 -1.39 -36.98 -14.31
CA ALA A 138 -0.49 -36.55 -15.37
C ALA A 138 -0.28 -35.04 -15.23
N VAL A 139 0.91 -34.64 -14.78
CA VAL A 139 1.25 -33.26 -14.43
C VAL A 139 1.42 -32.44 -15.71
N GLU A 140 0.64 -31.37 -15.82
CA GLU A 140 0.74 -30.39 -16.91
C GLU A 140 1.47 -29.12 -16.49
N GLN A 141 1.38 -28.76 -15.20
CA GLN A 141 1.99 -27.55 -14.66
C GLN A 141 2.52 -27.77 -13.24
N SER A 142 3.78 -27.43 -12.99
CA SER A 142 4.35 -27.37 -11.65
C SER A 142 5.26 -26.16 -11.45
N PHE A 143 5.05 -25.46 -10.34
CA PHE A 143 5.81 -24.27 -9.95
C PHE A 143 5.67 -23.98 -8.45
N GLY A 144 6.61 -23.19 -7.92
CA GLY A 144 6.55 -22.70 -6.54
C GLY A 144 5.65 -21.48 -6.41
N ASN A 145 4.89 -21.38 -5.33
CA ASN A 145 4.00 -20.24 -5.07
C ASN A 145 4.51 -19.38 -3.91
N CYS A 146 4.15 -18.10 -3.92
CA CYS A 146 4.62 -17.13 -2.94
C CYS A 146 4.20 -17.48 -1.50
N PRO A 147 5.08 -17.67 -0.52
CA PRO A 147 4.68 -18.15 0.81
C PRO A 147 4.16 -17.07 1.78
N GLN A 148 3.99 -15.82 1.30
CA GLN A 148 3.87 -14.63 2.13
C GLN A 148 2.80 -14.70 3.22
N TYR A 149 1.64 -15.31 3.02
CA TYR A 149 0.52 -15.24 3.96
C TYR A 149 0.24 -16.55 4.71
N ILE A 150 1.19 -17.49 4.71
CA ILE A 150 1.02 -18.77 5.40
C ILE A 150 1.33 -18.59 6.89
N GLN A 151 0.38 -18.97 7.74
CA GLN A 151 0.56 -18.97 9.18
C GLN A 151 1.26 -20.26 9.65
N LEU A 152 2.19 -20.15 10.59
CA LEU A 152 2.92 -21.31 11.12
C LEU A 152 2.01 -22.13 12.02
N ARG A 153 1.91 -23.42 11.71
CA ARG A 153 1.18 -24.41 12.51
C ARG A 153 1.90 -25.73 12.53
N ASP A 154 1.97 -26.35 13.70
CA ASP A 154 2.32 -27.75 13.85
C ASP A 154 1.08 -28.62 13.71
N PHE A 155 1.24 -29.86 13.29
CA PHE A 155 0.12 -30.79 13.10
C PHE A 155 0.31 -32.07 13.91
N ALA A 156 -0.80 -32.70 14.26
CA ALA A 156 -0.85 -34.05 14.82
C ALA A 156 -2.03 -34.82 14.22
N PHE A 157 -1.85 -36.12 14.01
CA PHE A 157 -2.95 -37.01 13.69
C PHE A 157 -3.71 -37.36 14.98
N VAL A 158 -5.03 -37.17 14.99
CA VAL A 158 -5.91 -37.56 16.11
C VAL A 158 -6.67 -38.86 15.82
N ARG A 159 -6.66 -39.31 14.57
CA ARG A 159 -7.20 -40.59 14.10
C ARG A 159 -6.43 -41.09 12.88
N ASP A 160 -6.73 -42.29 12.42
CA ASP A 160 -6.11 -42.83 11.21
C ASP A 160 -6.39 -41.92 10.00
N ALA A 161 -5.40 -41.70 9.15
CA ALA A 161 -5.49 -40.78 8.02
C ALA A 161 -6.51 -41.24 6.96
N SER A 162 -6.74 -42.55 6.86
CA SER A 162 -7.70 -43.16 5.95
C SER A 162 -9.12 -43.25 6.54
N ALA A 163 -9.29 -43.00 7.84
CA ALA A 163 -10.60 -43.11 8.48
C ALA A 163 -11.56 -42.01 7.94
N PRO A 164 -12.79 -42.37 7.51
CA PRO A 164 -13.78 -41.40 7.06
C PRO A 164 -14.24 -40.50 8.22
N SER A 165 -14.85 -39.35 7.92
CA SER A 165 -15.49 -38.53 8.97
C SER A 165 -16.52 -39.37 9.74
N PRO A 166 -16.62 -39.23 11.07
CA PRO A 166 -17.68 -39.87 11.85
C PRO A 166 -19.07 -39.26 11.59
N SER A 167 -19.13 -38.08 10.97
CA SER A 167 -20.37 -37.31 10.79
C SER A 167 -20.77 -37.20 9.32
N ALA A 168 -22.07 -37.20 9.08
CA ALA A 168 -22.61 -36.93 7.75
C ALA A 168 -22.44 -35.43 7.40
N PRO A 169 -22.22 -35.09 6.11
CA PRO A 169 -22.19 -33.70 5.66
C PRO A 169 -23.55 -33.00 5.90
N VAL A 170 -23.49 -31.74 6.31
CA VAL A 170 -24.65 -30.90 6.58
C VAL A 170 -24.70 -29.76 5.56
N ALA A 171 -25.80 -29.63 4.83
CA ALA A 171 -26.04 -28.45 4.00
C ALA A 171 -26.41 -27.26 4.90
N LEU A 172 -25.75 -26.13 4.72
CA LEU A 172 -26.03 -24.90 5.47
C LEU A 172 -26.68 -23.84 4.59
N ASP A 173 -27.55 -23.04 5.21
CA ASP A 173 -28.02 -21.79 4.62
C ASP A 173 -26.90 -20.74 4.64
N VAL A 174 -26.90 -19.84 3.66
CA VAL A 174 -25.89 -18.77 3.52
C VAL A 174 -25.90 -17.78 4.68
N GLN A 175 -27.01 -17.67 5.40
CA GLN A 175 -27.18 -16.85 6.61
C GLN A 175 -26.84 -17.60 7.91
N SER A 176 -26.38 -18.85 7.82
CA SER A 176 -26.06 -19.68 9.00
C SER A 176 -25.05 -18.99 9.93
N PRO A 177 -25.35 -18.84 11.23
CA PRO A 177 -24.39 -18.32 12.21
C PRO A 177 -23.12 -19.16 12.31
N ARG A 178 -23.22 -20.48 12.07
CA ARG A 178 -22.06 -21.39 12.08
C ARG A 178 -21.11 -21.11 10.92
N LEU A 179 -21.66 -20.89 9.72
CA LEU A 179 -20.90 -20.47 8.53
C LEU A 179 -20.17 -19.15 8.81
N ARG A 180 -20.92 -18.14 9.26
CA ARG A 180 -20.40 -16.80 9.54
C ARG A 180 -19.24 -16.86 10.54
N ALA A 181 -19.44 -17.53 11.68
CA ALA A 181 -18.43 -17.66 12.71
C ALA A 181 -17.15 -18.35 12.23
N MET A 182 -17.27 -19.37 11.38
CA MET A 182 -16.11 -20.11 10.85
C MET A 182 -15.31 -19.27 9.86
N ILE A 183 -15.98 -18.50 8.99
CA ILE A 183 -15.32 -17.60 8.04
C ILE A 183 -14.68 -16.41 8.76
N GLU A 184 -15.38 -15.78 9.71
CA GLU A 184 -14.88 -14.61 10.44
C GLU A 184 -13.69 -14.94 11.36
N ARG A 185 -13.56 -16.20 11.83
CA ARG A 185 -12.39 -16.65 12.60
C ARG A 185 -11.24 -17.12 11.71
N ALA A 186 -11.50 -17.40 10.43
CA ALA A 186 -10.49 -17.93 9.54
C ALA A 186 -9.43 -16.87 9.22
N ASP A 187 -8.16 -17.24 9.40
CA ASP A 187 -7.02 -16.50 8.87
C ASP A 187 -6.52 -17.04 7.53
N THR A 188 -7.13 -18.14 7.07
CA THR A 188 -6.72 -18.91 5.90
C THR A 188 -7.94 -19.59 5.26
N PHE A 189 -7.99 -19.60 3.94
CA PHE A 189 -8.86 -20.48 3.16
C PHE A 189 -8.20 -20.86 1.83
N PHE A 190 -8.80 -21.82 1.13
CA PHE A 190 -8.34 -22.24 -0.18
C PHE A 190 -9.44 -22.05 -1.22
N VAL A 191 -9.05 -21.67 -2.43
CA VAL A 191 -9.96 -21.39 -3.54
C VAL A 191 -9.61 -22.22 -4.75
N ALA A 192 -10.57 -23.03 -5.20
CA ALA A 192 -10.59 -23.67 -6.50
C ALA A 192 -11.20 -22.72 -7.53
N SER A 193 -10.62 -22.72 -8.72
CA SER A 193 -11.06 -21.93 -9.87
C SER A 193 -10.62 -22.64 -11.13
N TYR A 194 -11.25 -22.37 -12.27
CA TYR A 194 -10.86 -23.00 -13.52
C TYR A 194 -11.00 -22.05 -14.70
N PHE A 195 -10.41 -22.43 -15.82
CA PHE A 195 -10.59 -21.78 -17.10
C PHE A 195 -10.72 -22.83 -18.20
N ASP A 196 -11.68 -22.62 -19.10
CA ASP A 196 -11.85 -23.42 -20.30
C ASP A 196 -11.10 -22.74 -21.44
N ARG A 197 -10.08 -23.42 -21.96
CA ARG A 197 -9.31 -22.95 -23.11
C ARG A 197 -10.15 -22.98 -24.38
N GLU A 198 -9.67 -22.28 -25.41
CA GLU A 198 -10.34 -22.18 -26.71
C GLU A 198 -10.45 -23.53 -27.44
N ASP A 199 -9.57 -24.48 -27.11
CA ASP A 199 -9.58 -25.86 -27.61
C ASP A 199 -10.51 -26.79 -26.80
N GLY A 200 -11.25 -26.25 -25.82
CA GLY A 200 -12.14 -27.01 -24.94
C GLY A 200 -11.43 -27.70 -23.77
N HIS A 201 -10.10 -27.59 -23.66
CA HIS A 201 -9.36 -28.16 -22.54
C HIS A 201 -9.55 -27.32 -21.27
N ARG A 202 -10.11 -27.92 -20.22
CA ARG A 202 -10.29 -27.27 -18.92
C ARG A 202 -9.01 -27.35 -18.09
N GLN A 203 -8.60 -26.21 -17.53
CA GLN A 203 -7.50 -26.13 -16.56
C GLN A 203 -8.06 -25.74 -15.19
N VAL A 204 -7.73 -26.51 -14.16
CA VAL A 204 -8.20 -26.30 -12.79
C VAL A 204 -7.03 -25.90 -11.91
N ASP A 205 -7.27 -24.90 -11.07
CA ASP A 205 -6.32 -24.39 -10.09
C ASP A 205 -6.90 -24.47 -8.69
N VAL A 206 -6.02 -24.63 -7.71
CA VAL A 206 -6.32 -24.34 -6.31
C VAL A 206 -5.23 -23.47 -5.68
N SER A 207 -5.66 -22.45 -4.93
CA SER A 207 -4.78 -21.45 -4.33
C SER A 207 -5.09 -21.25 -2.85
N HIS A 208 -4.05 -21.04 -2.06
CA HIS A 208 -4.19 -20.59 -0.67
C HIS A 208 -4.30 -19.07 -0.60
N ARG A 209 -5.27 -18.58 0.19
CA ARG A 209 -5.46 -17.18 0.59
C ARG A 209 -5.34 -17.07 2.10
N GLY A 210 -4.57 -16.09 2.58
CA GLY A 210 -4.39 -15.87 4.00
C GLY A 210 -4.28 -14.39 4.34
N GLY A 211 -4.64 -14.04 5.57
CA GLY A 211 -4.70 -12.68 6.09
C GLY A 211 -4.75 -12.71 7.62
N LYS A 212 -5.08 -11.58 8.26
CA LYS A 212 -5.51 -11.58 9.67
C LYS A 212 -6.85 -12.33 9.78
N ALA A 213 -7.13 -12.93 10.93
CA ALA A 213 -8.46 -13.51 11.17
C ALA A 213 -9.55 -12.46 10.90
N GLY A 214 -10.60 -12.82 10.16
CA GLY A 214 -11.67 -11.90 9.78
C GLY A 214 -11.39 -11.04 8.55
N PHE A 215 -10.32 -11.31 7.79
CA PHE A 215 -10.04 -10.61 6.54
C PHE A 215 -11.10 -10.86 5.45
N VAL A 216 -11.90 -11.92 5.56
CA VAL A 216 -13.06 -12.17 4.70
C VAL A 216 -14.29 -11.56 5.37
N ARG A 217 -14.89 -10.55 4.74
CA ARG A 217 -16.14 -9.93 5.22
C ARG A 217 -17.34 -10.71 4.71
N VAL A 218 -18.21 -11.12 5.62
CA VAL A 218 -19.50 -11.75 5.30
C VAL A 218 -20.61 -10.69 5.36
N SER A 219 -21.21 -10.38 4.22
CA SER A 219 -22.36 -9.48 4.11
C SER A 219 -23.64 -10.13 4.65
N ASP A 220 -24.68 -9.33 4.90
CA ASP A 220 -25.96 -9.82 5.43
C ASP A 220 -26.68 -10.78 4.46
N ASP A 221 -26.43 -10.63 3.16
CA ASP A 221 -26.92 -11.50 2.09
C ASP A 221 -26.10 -12.81 1.94
N GLY A 222 -25.10 -13.02 2.81
CA GLY A 222 -24.20 -14.19 2.74
C GLY A 222 -23.08 -14.06 1.70
N ALA A 223 -23.00 -12.95 0.95
CA ALA A 223 -21.89 -12.72 0.04
C ALA A 223 -20.59 -12.45 0.82
N LEU A 224 -19.48 -12.90 0.25
CA LEU A 224 -18.14 -12.72 0.82
C LEU A 224 -17.42 -11.63 0.03
N THR A 225 -16.82 -10.67 0.71
CA THR A 225 -15.85 -9.73 0.12
C THR A 225 -14.46 -10.06 0.63
N ILE A 226 -13.53 -10.32 -0.30
CA ILE A 226 -12.18 -10.77 0.01
C ILE A 226 -11.15 -9.77 -0.56
N PRO A 227 -10.21 -9.28 0.25
CA PRO A 227 -9.08 -8.51 -0.27
C PRO A 227 -8.04 -9.44 -0.91
N ASP A 228 -7.53 -9.05 -2.07
CA ASP A 228 -6.37 -9.68 -2.70
C ASP A 228 -5.11 -8.88 -2.35
N PHE A 229 -4.18 -9.54 -1.67
CA PHE A 229 -2.93 -8.95 -1.24
C PHE A 229 -1.80 -9.22 -2.24
N ALA A 230 -0.73 -8.43 -2.16
CA ALA A 230 0.43 -8.57 -3.04
C ALA A 230 0.96 -10.02 -3.08
N GLY A 231 1.17 -10.54 -4.29
CA GLY A 231 1.62 -11.92 -4.51
C GLY A 231 2.64 -12.01 -5.64
N ASN A 232 2.69 -13.17 -6.31
CA ASN A 232 3.59 -13.41 -7.46
C ASN A 232 3.09 -12.81 -8.78
N LEU A 233 1.90 -12.18 -8.78
CA LEU A 233 1.29 -11.52 -9.95
C LEU A 233 0.98 -12.46 -11.13
N PHE A 234 0.89 -13.77 -10.89
CA PHE A 234 0.48 -14.73 -11.93
C PHE A 234 -1.01 -14.61 -12.25
N PHE A 235 -1.80 -14.26 -11.24
CA PHE A 235 -3.25 -14.10 -11.32
C PHE A 235 -4.04 -15.35 -11.71
N ASN A 236 -3.52 -16.59 -11.51
CA ASN A 236 -4.24 -17.82 -11.88
C ASN A 236 -5.70 -17.82 -11.40
N THR A 237 -5.93 -17.61 -10.10
CA THR A 237 -7.29 -17.58 -9.55
C THR A 237 -8.13 -16.40 -10.05
N LEU A 238 -7.58 -15.18 -10.04
CA LEU A 238 -8.38 -14.00 -10.41
C LEU A 238 -8.62 -13.92 -11.92
N GLY A 239 -7.69 -14.42 -12.73
CA GLY A 239 -7.82 -14.55 -14.18
C GLY A 239 -8.88 -15.60 -14.54
N ASN A 240 -8.90 -16.74 -13.84
CA ASN A 240 -9.99 -17.72 -13.96
C ASN A 240 -11.35 -17.09 -13.63
N ILE A 241 -11.47 -16.41 -12.48
CA ILE A 241 -12.70 -15.73 -12.05
C ILE A 241 -13.13 -14.66 -13.07
N ALA A 242 -12.20 -13.84 -13.55
CA ALA A 242 -12.50 -12.82 -14.55
C ALA A 242 -13.01 -13.42 -15.88
N ALA A 243 -12.64 -14.67 -16.19
CA ALA A 243 -13.00 -15.33 -17.42
C ALA A 243 -14.33 -16.10 -17.37
N ASN A 244 -14.68 -16.74 -16.23
CA ASN A 244 -15.89 -17.57 -16.14
C ASN A 244 -16.81 -17.27 -14.94
N GLY A 245 -16.37 -16.44 -13.99
CA GLY A 245 -17.16 -16.04 -12.82
C GLY A 245 -17.46 -17.17 -11.82
N ARG A 246 -16.73 -18.28 -11.83
CA ARG A 246 -16.97 -19.42 -10.92
C ARG A 246 -15.80 -19.65 -9.97
N ALA A 247 -16.12 -20.02 -8.72
CA ALA A 247 -15.12 -20.44 -7.74
C ALA A 247 -15.69 -21.44 -6.74
N GLY A 248 -14.80 -22.21 -6.12
CA GLY A 248 -15.09 -23.06 -4.96
C GLY A 248 -14.18 -22.68 -3.80
N LEU A 249 -14.71 -22.50 -2.60
CA LEU A 249 -13.93 -22.14 -1.41
C LEU A 249 -13.96 -23.28 -0.41
N VAL A 250 -12.85 -23.45 0.31
CA VAL A 250 -12.81 -24.33 1.49
C VAL A 250 -12.12 -23.64 2.66
N PHE A 251 -12.81 -23.64 3.79
CA PHE A 251 -12.31 -23.20 5.09
C PHE A 251 -12.14 -24.43 5.99
N ALA A 252 -11.09 -24.44 6.80
CA ALA A 252 -10.88 -25.47 7.81
C ALA A 252 -10.81 -24.83 9.19
N ASP A 253 -11.51 -25.42 10.15
CA ASP A 253 -11.22 -25.20 11.56
C ASP A 253 -10.08 -26.14 11.92
N PHE A 254 -8.90 -25.56 12.04
CA PHE A 254 -7.66 -26.27 12.30
C PHE A 254 -7.62 -26.96 13.68
N GLU A 255 -8.45 -26.52 14.62
CA GLU A 255 -8.51 -27.06 15.99
C GLU A 255 -9.56 -28.17 16.14
N THR A 256 -10.64 -28.12 15.37
CA THR A 256 -11.71 -29.15 15.42
C THR A 256 -11.65 -30.14 14.27
N GLY A 257 -10.96 -29.83 13.18
CA GLY A 257 -10.95 -30.63 11.95
C GLY A 257 -12.19 -30.45 11.08
N ASP A 258 -13.07 -29.50 11.41
CA ASP A 258 -14.25 -29.19 10.60
C ASP A 258 -13.84 -28.56 9.26
N VAL A 259 -14.58 -28.89 8.20
CA VAL A 259 -14.35 -28.38 6.85
C VAL A 259 -15.63 -27.78 6.31
N LEU A 260 -15.57 -26.52 5.89
CA LEU A 260 -16.68 -25.80 5.27
C LEU A 260 -16.36 -25.56 3.79
N GLN A 261 -17.12 -26.21 2.91
CA GLN A 261 -16.96 -26.16 1.46
C GLN A 261 -18.10 -25.36 0.84
N LEU A 262 -17.75 -24.41 -0.03
CA LEU A 262 -18.69 -23.56 -0.74
C LEU A 262 -18.41 -23.62 -2.24
N THR A 263 -19.47 -23.62 -3.05
CA THR A 263 -19.37 -23.36 -4.50
C THR A 263 -20.32 -22.24 -4.87
N GLY A 264 -19.93 -21.40 -5.84
CA GLY A 264 -20.68 -20.18 -6.10
C GLY A 264 -20.15 -19.36 -7.27
N ASP A 265 -20.66 -18.14 -7.32
CA ASP A 265 -20.30 -17.12 -8.31
C ASP A 265 -19.25 -16.18 -7.73
N ALA A 266 -18.30 -15.74 -8.56
CA ALA A 266 -17.22 -14.88 -8.14
C ALA A 266 -17.00 -13.74 -9.15
N GLN A 267 -16.61 -12.57 -8.65
CA GLN A 267 -16.33 -11.40 -9.47
C GLN A 267 -15.15 -10.62 -8.90
N VAL A 268 -14.20 -10.24 -9.78
CA VAL A 268 -13.11 -9.34 -9.41
C VAL A 268 -13.60 -7.89 -9.43
N LEU A 269 -13.31 -7.14 -8.38
CA LEU A 269 -13.64 -5.73 -8.23
C LEU A 269 -12.35 -4.90 -8.39
N LEU A 270 -12.12 -4.39 -9.60
CA LEU A 270 -10.95 -3.57 -9.91
C LEU A 270 -11.10 -2.14 -9.40
N ASP A 271 -12.30 -1.58 -9.53
CA ASP A 271 -12.59 -0.18 -9.19
C ASP A 271 -13.53 -0.11 -7.98
N SER A 272 -12.97 -0.35 -6.79
CA SER A 272 -13.70 -0.19 -5.52
C SER A 272 -13.04 0.84 -4.61
N PRO A 273 -13.78 1.84 -4.08
CA PRO A 273 -13.23 2.79 -3.11
C PRO A 273 -12.80 2.09 -1.81
N GLU A 274 -13.37 0.92 -1.48
CA GLU A 274 -12.98 0.13 -0.33
C GLU A 274 -11.55 -0.44 -0.47
N THR A 275 -11.06 -0.64 -1.70
CA THR A 275 -9.69 -1.11 -1.96
C THR A 275 -8.67 -0.12 -1.39
N ALA A 276 -8.86 1.19 -1.64
CA ALA A 276 -7.98 2.22 -1.13
C ALA A 276 -8.08 2.38 0.40
N ALA A 277 -9.24 2.05 0.97
CA ALA A 277 -9.45 2.10 2.42
C ALA A 277 -8.80 0.90 3.15
N PHE A 278 -8.79 -0.29 2.55
CA PHE A 278 -8.26 -1.51 3.16
C PHE A 278 -6.73 -1.61 3.01
N GLN A 279 -5.99 -1.50 4.11
CA GLN A 279 -4.53 -1.51 4.07
C GLN A 279 -3.97 -2.83 3.50
N GLY A 280 -3.12 -2.69 2.48
CA GLY A 280 -2.42 -3.80 1.82
C GLY A 280 -3.22 -4.50 0.73
N ALA A 281 -4.52 -4.21 0.56
CA ALA A 281 -5.32 -4.72 -0.54
C ALA A 281 -4.88 -4.06 -1.86
N GLU A 282 -4.65 -4.87 -2.89
CA GLU A 282 -4.35 -4.40 -4.25
C GLU A 282 -5.61 -4.38 -5.13
N ARG A 283 -6.68 -5.04 -4.66
CA ARG A 283 -8.02 -5.16 -5.26
C ARG A 283 -8.91 -5.96 -4.31
N LEU A 284 -10.21 -5.96 -4.60
CA LEU A 284 -11.18 -6.82 -3.92
C LEU A 284 -11.78 -7.82 -4.90
N TRP A 285 -12.38 -8.88 -4.39
CA TRP A 285 -13.27 -9.74 -5.17
C TRP A 285 -14.42 -10.21 -4.30
N ARG A 286 -15.58 -10.40 -4.94
CA ARG A 286 -16.83 -10.82 -4.31
C ARG A 286 -17.11 -12.27 -4.66
N PHE A 287 -17.61 -13.04 -3.69
CA PHE A 287 -18.07 -14.41 -3.88
C PHE A 287 -19.49 -14.55 -3.33
N VAL A 288 -20.41 -15.10 -4.12
CA VAL A 288 -21.80 -15.37 -3.72
C VAL A 288 -21.99 -16.88 -3.67
N PRO A 289 -22.12 -17.48 -2.47
CA PRO A 289 -22.30 -18.93 -2.35
C PRO A 289 -23.65 -19.37 -2.92
N ARG A 290 -23.62 -20.42 -3.76
CA ARG A 290 -24.81 -21.11 -4.27
C ARG A 290 -25.11 -22.36 -3.45
N ARG A 291 -24.08 -23.07 -2.99
CA ARG A 291 -24.20 -24.24 -2.12
C ARG A 291 -23.12 -24.20 -1.04
N VAL A 292 -23.49 -24.59 0.17
CA VAL A 292 -22.60 -24.64 1.33
C VAL A 292 -22.75 -26.00 2.02
N VAL A 293 -21.64 -26.68 2.23
CA VAL A 293 -21.56 -27.99 2.87
C VAL A 293 -20.58 -27.91 4.03
N LEU A 294 -21.05 -28.20 5.24
CA LEU A 294 -20.22 -28.40 6.42
C LEU A 294 -19.96 -29.90 6.61
N ARG A 295 -18.70 -30.27 6.77
CA ARG A 295 -18.27 -31.62 7.14
C ARG A 295 -17.56 -31.53 8.48
N GLU A 296 -18.25 -31.94 9.54
CA GLU A 296 -17.73 -31.91 10.89
C GLU A 296 -16.66 -33.01 11.09
N ASP A 297 -15.61 -32.69 11.85
CA ASP A 297 -14.46 -33.57 12.08
C ASP A 297 -13.98 -34.29 10.80
N ALA A 298 -13.97 -33.58 9.66
CA ALA A 298 -13.63 -34.17 8.38
C ALA A 298 -12.15 -34.52 8.28
N LEU A 299 -11.29 -33.69 8.88
CA LEU A 299 -9.85 -33.88 8.85
C LEU A 299 -9.40 -34.80 9.99
N PRO A 300 -8.57 -35.83 9.72
CA PRO A 300 -7.95 -36.66 10.76
C PRO A 300 -6.77 -35.96 11.47
N LEU A 301 -6.49 -34.72 11.09
CA LEU A 301 -5.40 -33.87 11.56
C LEU A 301 -5.97 -32.76 12.44
N ARG A 302 -5.17 -32.35 13.44
CA ARG A 302 -5.33 -31.11 14.20
C ARG A 302 -4.07 -30.30 14.12
N TRP A 303 -4.23 -28.99 14.13
CA TRP A 303 -3.12 -28.07 14.07
C TRP A 303 -3.10 -27.16 15.28
N THR A 304 -1.89 -26.90 15.75
CA THR A 304 -1.64 -25.95 16.85
C THR A 304 -0.93 -24.74 16.28
N PHE A 305 -1.49 -23.55 16.51
CA PHE A 305 -0.88 -22.28 16.13
C PHE A 305 0.42 -22.07 16.93
N ARG A 306 1.54 -21.81 16.24
CA ARG A 306 2.81 -21.54 16.93
C ARG A 306 2.79 -20.18 17.63
N ARG A 307 3.41 -20.05 18.80
CA ARG A 307 3.69 -18.73 19.39
C ARG A 307 4.57 -17.95 18.40
N GLU A 308 4.11 -16.76 17.98
CA GLU A 308 4.69 -15.98 16.86
C GLU A 308 4.51 -16.62 15.46
N GLY A 309 3.48 -17.45 15.30
CA GLY A 309 3.19 -18.14 14.05
C GLY A 309 2.65 -17.23 12.94
N TRP A 310 2.21 -16.01 13.29
CA TRP A 310 1.69 -15.04 12.34
C TRP A 310 2.72 -14.70 11.26
N SER A 311 2.26 -14.67 10.02
CA SER A 311 3.04 -14.12 8.93
C SER A 311 3.29 -12.63 9.15
N PRO A 312 4.54 -12.16 9.02
CA PRO A 312 4.83 -10.73 8.98
C PRO A 312 3.97 -9.98 7.96
N ASN A 313 3.75 -10.58 6.78
CA ASN A 313 2.93 -9.95 5.74
C ASN A 313 1.45 -9.88 6.10
N SER A 314 0.90 -10.86 6.82
CA SER A 314 -0.47 -10.78 7.34
C SER A 314 -0.59 -9.69 8.41
N LEU A 315 0.42 -9.52 9.27
CA LEU A 315 0.40 -8.46 10.28
C LEU A 315 0.42 -7.05 9.67
N MET A 316 0.94 -6.92 8.45
CA MET A 316 0.97 -5.67 7.70
C MET A 316 -0.38 -5.27 7.09
N THR A 317 -1.36 -6.19 6.95
CA THR A 317 -2.67 -5.87 6.35
C THR A 317 -3.60 -5.19 7.36
N GLY A 318 -4.56 -4.41 6.86
CA GLY A 318 -5.61 -3.81 7.70
C GLY A 318 -6.75 -4.75 8.01
N ASP A 319 -7.82 -4.18 8.56
CA ASP A 319 -9.11 -4.85 8.75
C ASP A 319 -10.31 -4.03 8.22
N TRP A 320 -11.49 -4.62 8.24
CA TRP A 320 -12.71 -4.02 7.72
C TRP A 320 -13.27 -2.89 8.58
N ASN A 321 -12.99 -2.88 9.88
CA ASN A 321 -13.40 -1.78 10.77
C ASN A 321 -12.55 -0.53 10.47
N GLU A 322 -11.23 -0.70 10.34
CA GLU A 322 -10.31 0.36 9.92
C GLU A 322 -10.69 0.90 8.54
N ALA A 323 -10.99 0.03 7.58
CA ALA A 323 -11.42 0.44 6.23
C ALA A 323 -12.72 1.26 6.29
N ALA A 324 -13.74 0.81 7.03
CA ALA A 324 -14.99 1.55 7.19
C ALA A 324 -14.78 2.92 7.86
N GLN A 325 -13.91 3.00 8.87
CA GLN A 325 -13.54 4.25 9.53
C GLN A 325 -12.82 5.22 8.58
N ARG A 326 -11.90 4.73 7.73
CA ARG A 326 -11.20 5.53 6.70
C ARG A 326 -12.17 6.07 5.64
N MET A 327 -13.18 5.30 5.25
CA MET A 327 -14.21 5.78 4.34
C MET A 327 -15.05 6.91 4.95
N LYS A 328 -15.46 6.78 6.22
CA LYS A 328 -16.12 7.86 6.96
C LYS A 328 -15.25 9.11 7.04
N ALA A 329 -13.95 8.93 7.25
CA ALA A 329 -12.97 10.02 7.28
C ALA A 329 -12.87 10.74 5.93
N ALA A 330 -12.81 9.98 4.82
CA ALA A 330 -12.76 10.53 3.47
C ALA A 330 -14.00 11.36 3.12
N ALA A 331 -15.19 10.96 3.59
CA ALA A 331 -16.42 11.74 3.42
C ALA A 331 -16.40 13.10 4.16
N LEU A 332 -15.50 13.28 5.13
CA LEU A 332 -15.34 14.50 5.93
C LEU A 332 -14.05 15.26 5.60
N ALA A 333 -13.38 14.94 4.49
CA ALA A 333 -12.02 15.38 4.19
C ALA A 333 -11.84 16.92 4.17
N ASP A 334 -12.83 17.65 3.66
CA ASP A 334 -12.77 19.12 3.54
C ASP A 334 -13.19 19.86 4.83
N ALA A 335 -13.74 19.15 5.82
CA ALA A 335 -14.15 19.74 7.08
C ALA A 335 -12.97 19.90 8.04
N TRP A 336 -13.00 20.94 8.88
CA TRP A 336 -12.15 21.02 10.06
C TRP A 336 -12.64 19.99 11.07
N ARG A 337 -11.84 18.93 11.28
CA ARG A 337 -12.17 17.81 12.15
C ARG A 337 -11.41 17.92 13.48
N PRO A 338 -12.02 17.53 14.61
CA PRO A 338 -11.36 17.57 15.90
C PRO A 338 -10.40 16.39 16.05
N TYR A 339 -9.17 16.68 16.47
CA TYR A 339 -8.15 15.70 16.83
C TYR A 339 -7.71 15.92 18.27
N ARG A 340 -7.73 14.85 19.06
CA ARG A 340 -7.20 14.83 20.41
C ARG A 340 -5.70 14.59 20.38
N VAL A 341 -4.96 15.37 21.15
CA VAL A 341 -3.53 15.11 21.40
C VAL A 341 -3.41 13.91 22.34
N SER A 342 -3.03 12.75 21.83
CA SER A 342 -2.91 11.53 22.63
C SER A 342 -1.53 11.36 23.26
N ARG A 343 -0.49 11.92 22.63
CA ARG A 343 0.89 11.84 23.12
C ARG A 343 1.71 13.04 22.66
N ILE A 344 2.62 13.49 23.52
CA ILE A 344 3.62 14.53 23.22
C ILE A 344 5.01 13.95 23.52
N VAL A 345 5.97 14.16 22.61
CA VAL A 345 7.35 13.66 22.74
C VAL A 345 8.33 14.76 22.35
N ASP A 346 9.32 15.02 23.21
CA ASP A 346 10.47 15.86 22.86
C ASP A 346 11.47 15.06 22.03
N GLU A 347 11.54 15.35 20.73
CA GLU A 347 12.41 14.62 19.80
C GLU A 347 13.83 15.18 19.78
N SER A 348 13.99 16.44 20.20
CA SER A 348 15.25 17.19 20.34
C SER A 348 15.01 18.43 21.21
N ASP A 349 16.04 19.24 21.42
CA ASP A 349 15.92 20.53 22.13
C ASP A 349 15.04 21.57 21.41
N VAL A 350 14.76 21.40 20.12
CA VAL A 350 14.01 22.35 19.30
C VAL A 350 12.77 21.77 18.62
N ILE A 351 12.61 20.45 18.55
CA ILE A 351 11.49 19.76 17.88
C ILE A 351 10.71 18.90 18.87
N ARG A 352 9.38 19.09 18.86
CA ARG A 352 8.41 18.31 19.65
C ARG A 352 7.39 17.66 18.72
N SER A 353 7.10 16.38 18.95
CA SER A 353 6.08 15.63 18.23
C SER A 353 4.76 15.63 19.00
N PHE A 354 3.66 15.79 18.26
CA PHE A 354 2.30 15.69 18.74
C PHE A 354 1.60 14.57 17.99
N TRP A 355 1.13 13.58 18.73
CA TRP A 355 0.37 12.44 18.23
C TRP A 355 -1.11 12.76 18.34
N LEU A 356 -1.82 12.59 17.24
CA LEU A 356 -3.18 13.06 17.04
C LEU A 356 -4.10 11.89 16.76
N GLU A 357 -5.20 11.82 17.49
CA GLU A 357 -6.25 10.82 17.30
C GLU A 357 -7.56 11.53 16.94
N PRO A 358 -8.29 11.08 15.90
CA PRO A 358 -9.59 11.65 15.60
C PRO A 358 -10.54 11.59 16.81
N ALA A 359 -11.16 12.71 17.15
CA ALA A 359 -12.08 12.81 18.29
C ALA A 359 -13.57 12.74 17.88
N ASP A 360 -13.85 12.58 16.59
CA ASP A 360 -15.20 12.53 16.00
C ASP A 360 -15.68 11.10 15.68
N GLY A 361 -14.88 10.08 16.00
CA GLY A 361 -15.19 8.68 15.70
C GLY A 361 -15.08 8.32 14.21
N ALA A 362 -14.73 9.27 13.34
CA ALA A 362 -14.29 8.99 11.98
C ALA A 362 -12.80 8.64 12.00
N GLY A 363 -12.36 7.75 11.11
CA GLY A 363 -10.97 7.31 11.07
C GLY A 363 -9.98 8.39 10.63
N ILE A 364 -8.78 7.95 10.31
CA ILE A 364 -7.74 8.78 9.70
C ILE A 364 -7.99 8.86 8.19
N VAL A 365 -7.87 10.05 7.61
CA VAL A 365 -7.90 10.21 6.15
C VAL A 365 -6.62 9.61 5.58
N PRO A 366 -6.68 8.69 4.59
CA PRO A 366 -5.49 8.17 3.92
C PRO A 366 -4.62 9.31 3.38
N HIS A 367 -3.29 9.15 3.49
CA HIS A 367 -2.33 10.15 3.04
C HIS A 367 -1.16 9.51 2.32
N ALA A 368 -0.42 10.31 1.55
CA ALA A 368 0.85 9.92 0.96
C ALA A 368 2.03 10.39 1.83
N ALA A 369 3.11 9.62 1.81
CA ALA A 369 4.31 9.92 2.58
C ALA A 369 4.97 11.23 2.10
N GLY A 370 5.07 12.21 3.00
CA GLY A 370 5.59 13.55 2.70
C GLY A 370 4.52 14.65 2.67
N GLN A 371 3.22 14.29 2.65
CA GLN A 371 2.14 15.28 2.76
C GLN A 371 2.12 15.99 4.12
N HIS A 372 1.53 17.19 4.13
CA HIS A 372 1.31 18.00 5.32
C HIS A 372 -0.14 18.02 5.76
N LEU A 373 -0.33 18.18 7.07
CA LEU A 373 -1.62 18.35 7.72
C LEU A 373 -1.87 19.84 7.97
N PRO A 374 -2.90 20.46 7.37
CA PRO A 374 -3.38 21.77 7.79
C PRO A 374 -4.00 21.66 9.20
N VAL A 375 -3.48 22.46 10.12
CA VAL A 375 -3.88 22.53 11.53
C VAL A 375 -4.35 23.94 11.83
N ARG A 376 -5.47 24.03 12.55
CA ARG A 376 -6.06 25.28 13.01
C ARG A 376 -5.98 25.34 14.54
N VAL A 377 -5.40 26.43 15.05
CA VAL A 377 -5.28 26.68 16.49
C VAL A 377 -5.69 28.11 16.84
N THR A 378 -6.40 28.27 17.95
CA THR A 378 -6.75 29.60 18.48
C THR A 378 -5.82 29.93 19.63
N LEU A 379 -5.08 31.03 19.50
CA LEU A 379 -4.15 31.46 20.54
C LEU A 379 -4.90 32.08 21.72
N PRO A 380 -4.38 31.98 22.96
CA PRO A 380 -5.00 32.61 24.12
C PRO A 380 -5.19 34.11 23.92
N GLY A 381 -6.42 34.59 24.11
CA GLY A 381 -6.78 36.00 23.94
C GLY A 381 -7.08 36.42 22.49
N GLU A 382 -7.02 35.51 21.52
CA GLU A 382 -7.37 35.78 20.12
C GLU A 382 -8.71 35.12 19.74
N THR A 383 -9.52 35.81 18.96
CA THR A 383 -10.78 35.28 18.42
C THR A 383 -10.61 34.64 17.05
N LYS A 384 -9.59 35.06 16.29
CA LYS A 384 -9.28 34.53 14.97
C LYS A 384 -8.27 33.38 15.09
N PRO A 385 -8.57 32.19 14.54
CA PRO A 385 -7.64 31.09 14.58
C PRO A 385 -6.47 31.30 13.60
N LEU A 386 -5.32 30.76 13.94
CA LEU A 386 -4.18 30.63 13.05
C LEU A 386 -4.22 29.27 12.35
N VAL A 387 -4.03 29.28 11.03
CA VAL A 387 -3.85 28.05 10.23
C VAL A 387 -2.37 27.86 9.92
N ARG A 388 -1.84 26.68 10.21
CA ARG A 388 -0.47 26.27 9.86
C ARG A 388 -0.46 24.86 9.33
N THR A 389 0.44 24.58 8.41
CA THR A 389 0.63 23.26 7.83
C THR A 389 1.86 22.62 8.43
N TYR A 390 1.75 21.37 8.89
CA TYR A 390 2.88 20.60 9.40
C TYR A 390 2.96 19.27 8.68
N THR A 391 4.14 18.92 8.15
CA THR A 391 4.35 17.61 7.51
C THR A 391 4.01 16.48 8.46
N LEU A 392 3.28 15.48 7.96
CA LEU A 392 3.07 14.24 8.69
C LEU A 392 4.41 13.52 8.79
N SER A 393 4.90 13.31 10.01
CA SER A 393 6.21 12.67 10.25
C SER A 393 6.10 11.14 10.39
N VAL A 394 5.05 10.55 9.83
CA VAL A 394 4.72 9.11 9.85
C VAL A 394 4.42 8.62 8.43
N GLY A 395 4.58 7.33 8.21
CA GLY A 395 4.26 6.69 6.94
C GLY A 395 2.76 6.35 6.85
N PRO A 396 2.20 6.21 5.62
CA PRO A 396 0.78 5.92 5.40
C PRO A 396 0.27 4.65 6.12
N ALA A 397 1.13 3.65 6.28
CA ALA A 397 0.79 2.36 6.86
C ALA A 397 0.92 2.30 8.41
N ASP A 398 1.36 3.38 9.06
CA ASP A 398 1.57 3.39 10.50
C ASP A 398 0.26 3.46 11.31
N GLY A 399 -0.87 3.81 10.68
CA GLY A 399 -2.18 3.85 11.33
C GLY A 399 -2.34 4.96 12.38
N VAL A 400 -1.48 5.98 12.36
CA VAL A 400 -1.45 7.09 13.33
C VAL A 400 -1.24 8.41 12.61
N VAL A 401 -1.56 9.52 13.29
CA VAL A 401 -1.24 10.87 12.82
C VAL A 401 -0.21 11.49 13.76
N ARG A 402 0.93 11.92 13.22
CA ARG A 402 1.97 12.61 13.97
C ARG A 402 2.42 13.84 13.19
N ILE A 403 2.43 14.99 13.85
CA ILE A 403 3.13 16.17 13.39
C ILE A 403 4.34 16.41 14.29
N SER A 404 5.45 16.89 13.72
CA SER A 404 6.65 17.22 14.48
C SER A 404 7.06 18.66 14.21
N VAL A 405 7.03 19.47 15.25
CA VAL A 405 7.02 20.93 15.15
C VAL A 405 8.29 21.50 15.76
N LYS A 406 9.04 22.25 14.97
CA LYS A 406 10.13 23.10 15.47
C LYS A 406 9.55 24.36 16.12
N ARG A 407 10.09 24.77 17.27
CA ARG A 407 9.68 26.01 17.96
C ARG A 407 10.18 27.26 17.21
N GLU A 408 9.38 27.76 16.28
CA GLU A 408 9.73 28.92 15.43
C GLU A 408 8.47 29.72 15.01
N GLY A 409 8.11 30.73 15.82
CA GLY A 409 6.94 31.59 15.60
C GLY A 409 5.80 31.34 16.58
N ARG A 410 4.74 32.15 16.47
CA ARG A 410 3.62 32.23 17.44
C ARG A 410 2.86 30.90 17.60
N ALA A 411 2.48 30.27 16.50
CA ALA A 411 1.72 29.02 16.54
C ALA A 411 2.55 27.86 17.13
N SER A 412 3.78 27.67 16.68
CA SER A 412 4.67 26.64 17.22
C SER A 412 5.05 26.89 18.68
N ALA A 413 5.23 28.15 19.10
CA ALA A 413 5.46 28.48 20.50
C ALA A 413 4.24 28.08 21.36
N HIS A 414 3.02 28.36 20.90
CA HIS A 414 1.81 27.91 21.58
C HIS A 414 1.71 26.38 21.67
N LEU A 415 2.02 25.66 20.58
CA LEU A 415 2.06 24.19 20.60
C LEU A 415 3.08 23.65 21.61
N HIS A 416 4.25 24.28 21.72
CA HIS A 416 5.29 23.87 22.67
C HIS A 416 4.93 24.24 24.12
N ASP A 417 4.45 25.45 24.35
CA ASP A 417 4.40 26.03 25.69
C ASP A 417 3.06 25.75 26.38
N ALA A 418 1.96 25.57 25.63
CA ALA A 418 0.61 25.51 26.17
C ALA A 418 -0.16 24.21 25.88
N LEU A 419 0.06 23.58 24.73
CA LEU A 419 -0.70 22.39 24.31
C LEU A 419 -0.30 21.15 25.16
N LYS A 420 -1.30 20.42 25.64
CA LYS A 420 -1.14 19.25 26.52
C LYS A 420 -1.84 18.02 25.95
N VAL A 421 -1.44 16.85 26.45
CA VAL A 421 -2.17 15.61 26.20
C VAL A 421 -3.62 15.75 26.68
N GLY A 422 -4.56 15.35 25.85
CA GLY A 422 -6.00 15.47 26.07
C GLY A 422 -6.64 16.67 25.36
N ASP A 423 -5.87 17.71 25.03
CA ASP A 423 -6.38 18.88 24.32
C ASP A 423 -6.85 18.53 22.91
N ILE A 424 -7.76 19.35 22.38
CA ILE A 424 -8.27 19.23 21.00
C ILE A 424 -7.63 20.29 20.13
N ILE A 425 -7.13 19.87 18.97
CA ILE A 425 -6.80 20.74 17.86
C ILE A 425 -7.67 20.38 16.66
N GLU A 426 -7.83 21.29 15.71
CA GLU A 426 -8.58 20.99 14.49
C GLU A 426 -7.63 20.79 13.33
N ALA A 427 -7.93 19.83 12.46
CA ALA A 427 -7.18 19.58 11.25
C ALA A 427 -8.09 19.23 10.07
N ARG A 428 -7.63 19.52 8.85
CA ARG A 428 -8.27 19.09 7.60
C ARG A 428 -7.56 17.87 7.01
N GLN A 429 -8.04 17.38 5.86
CA GLN A 429 -7.32 16.36 5.11
C GLN A 429 -5.85 16.73 4.85
N PRO A 430 -4.95 15.73 4.84
CA PRO A 430 -3.59 15.89 4.37
C PRO A 430 -3.55 16.43 2.93
N ALA A 431 -2.58 17.29 2.65
CA ALA A 431 -2.41 17.94 1.35
C ALA A 431 -0.92 18.01 0.98
N GLY A 432 -0.63 18.43 -0.26
CA GLY A 432 0.72 18.56 -0.78
C GLY A 432 1.09 17.46 -1.77
N SER A 433 2.06 17.78 -2.63
CA SER A 433 2.56 16.94 -3.73
C SER A 433 4.00 16.45 -3.52
N PHE A 434 4.64 16.85 -2.42
CA PHE A 434 5.99 16.40 -2.08
C PHE A 434 5.94 14.97 -1.52
N THR A 435 5.84 13.99 -2.42
CA THR A 435 5.67 12.58 -2.08
C THR A 435 6.70 11.70 -2.76
N ILE A 436 6.86 10.47 -2.26
CA ILE A 436 7.78 9.47 -2.84
C ILE A 436 7.01 8.31 -3.44
N ASP A 437 7.44 7.84 -4.61
CA ASP A 437 7.08 6.51 -5.11
C ASP A 437 8.03 5.46 -4.50
N PRO A 438 7.54 4.55 -3.64
CA PRO A 438 8.37 3.53 -3.02
C PRO A 438 8.74 2.38 -3.99
N PHE A 439 8.11 2.29 -5.16
CA PHE A 439 8.31 1.19 -6.12
C PHE A 439 9.26 1.54 -7.28
N GLU A 440 9.59 2.81 -7.42
CA GLU A 440 10.58 3.30 -8.37
C GLU A 440 11.92 2.55 -8.19
N ALA A 441 12.55 2.20 -9.30
CA ALA A 441 13.81 1.49 -9.34
C ALA A 441 15.01 2.40 -9.08
N ARG A 442 14.95 3.66 -9.53
CA ARG A 442 16.00 4.65 -9.31
C ARG A 442 16.18 4.91 -7.81
N PRO A 443 17.41 4.89 -7.26
CA PRO A 443 17.62 5.23 -5.86
C PRO A 443 17.18 6.66 -5.53
N ALA A 444 16.72 6.86 -4.30
CA ALA A 444 16.33 8.16 -3.77
C ALA A 444 17.43 8.75 -2.88
N VAL A 445 17.79 10.01 -3.09
CA VAL A 445 18.69 10.77 -2.23
C VAL A 445 17.87 11.81 -1.45
N MET A 446 17.70 11.59 -0.16
CA MET A 446 16.94 12.43 0.76
C MET A 446 17.88 13.38 1.51
N LEU A 447 17.76 14.68 1.23
CA LEU A 447 18.59 15.74 1.79
C LEU A 447 17.76 16.58 2.77
N ALA A 448 17.97 16.36 4.07
CA ALA A 448 17.23 17.01 5.13
C ALA A 448 18.12 17.96 5.95
N ALA A 449 17.64 19.18 6.20
CA ALA A 449 18.27 20.09 7.14
C ALA A 449 17.30 20.50 8.26
N GLY A 450 17.67 20.23 9.51
CA GLY A 450 16.87 20.54 10.70
C GLY A 450 15.50 19.85 10.65
N VAL A 451 14.42 20.62 10.82
CA VAL A 451 13.05 20.08 10.82
C VAL A 451 12.59 19.56 9.45
N GLY A 452 13.32 19.86 8.36
CA GLY A 452 13.08 19.26 7.03
C GLY A 452 13.28 17.73 7.00
N ILE A 453 13.71 17.12 8.11
CA ILE A 453 13.72 15.67 8.29
C ILE A 453 12.32 15.04 8.32
N THR A 454 11.26 15.81 8.63
CA THR A 454 9.91 15.26 8.80
C THR A 454 9.33 14.59 7.55
N PRO A 455 9.35 15.19 6.34
CA PRO A 455 8.93 14.49 5.12
C PRO A 455 9.84 13.29 4.83
N MET A 456 11.16 13.43 5.02
CA MET A 456 12.10 12.35 4.72
C MET A 456 11.90 11.13 5.62
N LEU A 457 11.55 11.35 6.88
CA LEU A 457 11.21 10.26 7.80
C LEU A 457 9.94 9.54 7.34
N ALA A 458 8.88 10.27 6.97
CA ALA A 458 7.66 9.68 6.44
C ALA A 458 7.92 8.88 5.16
N MET A 459 8.69 9.45 4.23
CA MET A 459 9.10 8.80 2.97
C MET A 459 9.93 7.54 3.22
N LEU A 460 10.92 7.59 4.13
CA LEU A 460 11.74 6.43 4.47
C LEU A 460 10.91 5.31 5.10
N ARG A 461 9.99 5.65 6.02
CA ARG A 461 9.05 4.69 6.62
C ARG A 461 8.21 4.00 5.54
N HIS A 462 7.71 4.77 4.59
CA HIS A 462 6.92 4.24 3.48
C HIS A 462 7.72 3.33 2.56
N VAL A 463 8.93 3.73 2.16
CA VAL A 463 9.85 2.93 1.33
C VAL A 463 10.19 1.60 1.99
N VAL A 464 10.53 1.61 3.29
CA VAL A 464 10.88 0.39 4.02
C VAL A 464 9.66 -0.51 4.16
N TYR A 465 8.50 0.02 4.58
CA TYR A 465 7.27 -0.77 4.72
C TYR A 465 6.85 -1.43 3.41
N GLU A 466 6.73 -0.65 2.33
CA GLU A 466 6.32 -1.18 1.02
C GLU A 466 7.36 -2.13 0.44
N GLY A 467 8.63 -1.84 0.68
CA GLY A 467 9.73 -2.70 0.27
C GLY A 467 9.74 -4.06 0.97
N LEU A 468 9.43 -4.12 2.27
CA LEU A 468 9.25 -5.39 2.98
C LEU A 468 8.01 -6.13 2.49
N ARG A 469 6.89 -5.41 2.30
CA ARG A 469 5.62 -5.97 1.81
C ARG A 469 5.77 -6.63 0.43
N LYS A 470 6.42 -5.93 -0.51
CA LYS A 470 6.66 -6.38 -1.89
C LYS A 470 8.02 -7.05 -2.13
N ARG A 471 8.82 -7.25 -1.08
CA ARG A 471 10.15 -7.91 -1.09
C ARG A 471 11.20 -7.23 -1.97
N ARG A 472 11.12 -5.91 -2.12
CA ARG A 472 12.10 -5.08 -2.82
C ARG A 472 12.06 -3.67 -2.25
N VAL A 473 13.04 -3.34 -1.40
CA VAL A 473 13.20 -1.98 -0.87
C VAL A 473 13.89 -1.11 -1.93
N ARG A 474 13.29 0.03 -2.27
CA ARG A 474 13.92 1.05 -3.11
C ARG A 474 15.19 1.55 -2.41
N PRO A 475 16.37 1.60 -3.08
CA PRO A 475 17.56 2.08 -2.42
C PRO A 475 17.45 3.57 -2.03
N VAL A 476 17.89 3.92 -0.82
CA VAL A 476 17.79 5.26 -0.24
C VAL A 476 19.13 5.70 0.35
N TRP A 477 19.50 6.94 0.10
CA TRP A 477 20.53 7.68 0.83
C TRP A 477 19.88 8.81 1.61
N LEU A 478 19.81 8.68 2.93
CA LEU A 478 19.34 9.74 3.82
C LEU A 478 20.53 10.52 4.37
N ILE A 479 20.68 11.77 3.93
CA ILE A 479 21.70 12.69 4.43
C ILE A 479 21.00 13.76 5.26
N ALA A 480 21.14 13.63 6.58
CA ALA A 480 20.43 14.47 7.54
C ALA A 480 21.40 15.38 8.30
N SER A 481 21.19 16.69 8.20
CA SER A 481 21.96 17.70 8.91
C SER A 481 21.19 18.26 10.11
N ALA A 482 21.89 18.35 11.25
CA ALA A 482 21.46 19.10 12.42
C ALA A 482 22.54 20.11 12.81
N ARG A 483 22.18 21.10 13.65
CA ARG A 483 23.17 22.08 14.12
C ARG A 483 24.14 21.42 15.09
N THR A 484 23.59 20.91 16.19
CA THR A 484 24.29 20.20 17.27
C THR A 484 23.68 18.81 17.45
N LEU A 485 24.33 17.96 18.24
CA LEU A 485 23.78 16.66 18.63
C LEU A 485 22.41 16.79 19.34
N ALA A 486 22.24 17.80 20.20
CA ALA A 486 20.99 18.04 20.94
C ALA A 486 19.81 18.40 20.02
N SER A 487 20.08 19.05 18.89
CA SER A 487 19.08 19.42 17.89
C SER A 487 18.73 18.31 16.89
N ARG A 488 19.36 17.15 16.98
CA ARG A 488 19.15 16.03 16.05
C ARG A 488 17.97 15.17 16.51
N ALA A 489 16.87 15.21 15.76
CA ALA A 489 15.67 14.44 16.03
C ALA A 489 15.69 13.04 15.37
N PHE A 490 14.88 12.11 15.91
CA PHE A 490 14.50 10.81 15.32
C PHE A 490 15.61 9.78 15.08
N ALA A 491 16.81 9.94 15.68
CA ALA A 491 17.93 9.03 15.42
C ALA A 491 17.57 7.55 15.62
N ALA A 492 16.90 7.20 16.71
CA ALA A 492 16.53 5.82 17.01
C ALA A 492 15.54 5.21 15.98
N GLU A 493 14.59 6.01 15.48
CA GLU A 493 13.64 5.56 14.45
C GLU A 493 14.33 5.33 13.11
N ILE A 494 15.20 6.27 12.71
CA ILE A 494 15.96 6.17 11.46
C ILE A 494 16.87 4.94 11.49
N ASP A 495 17.58 4.72 12.59
CA ASP A 495 18.45 3.55 12.75
C ASP A 495 17.66 2.24 12.72
N ALA A 496 16.44 2.21 13.29
CA ALA A 496 15.58 1.03 13.25
C ALA A 496 15.07 0.72 11.83
N LEU A 497 14.73 1.75 11.06
CA LEU A 497 14.34 1.61 9.65
C LEU A 497 15.49 1.10 8.79
N ALA A 498 16.69 1.66 8.98
CA ALA A 498 17.89 1.21 8.28
C ALA A 498 18.19 -0.27 8.57
N ARG A 499 18.18 -0.68 9.86
CA ARG A 499 18.35 -2.09 10.27
C ARG A 499 17.29 -3.02 9.67
N SER A 500 16.03 -2.59 9.64
CA SER A 500 14.94 -3.40 9.08
C SER A 500 15.12 -3.63 7.56
N ALA A 501 15.80 -2.72 6.87
CA ALA A 501 16.13 -2.83 5.46
C ALA A 501 17.44 -3.60 5.17
N GLU A 502 18.25 -3.94 6.17
CA GLU A 502 19.52 -4.68 5.97
C GLU A 502 19.29 -6.06 5.33
N GLY A 503 18.22 -6.76 5.74
CA GLY A 503 17.80 -8.04 5.13
C GLY A 503 17.43 -7.94 3.64
N ALA A 504 17.29 -6.72 3.11
CA ALA A 504 17.09 -6.42 1.69
C ALA A 504 18.38 -5.91 1.00
N GLY A 505 19.56 -6.25 1.52
CA GLY A 505 20.85 -5.95 0.89
C GLY A 505 21.39 -4.55 1.18
N GLY A 506 21.12 -3.99 2.37
CA GLY A 506 21.66 -2.68 2.77
C GLY A 506 21.07 -1.51 1.99
N ALA A 507 19.80 -1.61 1.60
CA ALA A 507 19.14 -0.64 0.71
C ALA A 507 19.03 0.78 1.30
N VAL A 508 19.18 0.96 2.61
CA VAL A 508 19.07 2.27 3.28
C VAL A 508 20.42 2.67 3.85
N ASN A 509 20.97 3.77 3.36
CA ASN A 509 22.24 4.36 3.80
C ASN A 509 21.97 5.69 4.51
N VAL A 510 22.48 5.85 5.74
CA VAL A 510 22.23 7.05 6.55
C VAL A 510 23.56 7.77 6.81
N ILE A 511 23.61 9.07 6.49
CA ILE A 511 24.77 9.93 6.68
C ILE A 511 24.36 11.10 7.58
N ARG A 512 25.02 11.20 8.73
CA ARG A 512 24.67 12.14 9.81
C ARG A 512 25.64 13.31 9.78
N VAL A 513 25.13 14.52 9.58
CA VAL A 513 25.95 15.73 9.44
C VAL A 513 25.70 16.69 10.59
N LEU A 514 26.76 17.15 11.26
CA LEU A 514 26.68 18.20 12.28
C LEU A 514 27.50 19.43 11.89
N SER A 515 26.83 20.57 11.79
CA SER A 515 27.54 21.85 11.54
C SER A 515 28.32 22.36 12.74
N ASP A 516 27.96 21.90 13.95
CA ASP A 516 28.64 22.17 15.19
C ASP A 516 28.74 20.85 16.00
N PRO A 517 29.82 20.08 15.83
CA PRO A 517 29.98 18.77 16.47
C PRO A 517 30.50 18.85 17.91
N ARG A 518 30.52 20.03 18.55
CA ARG A 518 31.00 20.17 19.92
C ARG A 518 30.23 19.24 20.86
N GLY A 519 30.96 18.44 21.63
CA GLY A 519 30.41 17.44 22.54
C GLY A 519 29.91 16.14 21.88
N ALA A 520 30.03 16.00 20.56
CA ALA A 520 29.66 14.80 19.82
C ALA A 520 30.90 13.98 19.39
N GLN A 521 30.75 12.67 19.24
CA GLN A 521 31.82 11.76 18.80
C GLN A 521 31.63 11.33 17.34
N LEU A 522 32.70 11.42 16.55
CA LEU A 522 32.73 10.98 15.15
C LEU A 522 32.46 9.48 15.05
N LYS A 523 31.75 9.04 14.00
CA LYS A 523 31.25 7.69 13.72
C LYS A 523 30.24 7.10 14.71
N ARG A 524 30.14 7.66 15.93
CA ARG A 524 29.07 7.31 16.87
C ARG A 524 27.85 8.22 16.69
N ASP A 525 28.07 9.52 16.83
CA ASP A 525 27.00 10.51 16.90
C ASP A 525 26.78 11.21 15.54
N TYR A 526 27.84 11.33 14.74
CA TYR A 526 27.81 11.94 13.41
C TYR A 526 28.88 11.32 12.50
N ASP A 527 28.72 11.47 11.19
CA ASP A 527 29.64 10.95 10.17
C ASP A 527 30.49 12.04 9.53
N VAL A 528 29.94 13.26 9.42
CA VAL A 528 30.60 14.40 8.79
C VAL A 528 30.37 15.67 9.61
N SER A 529 31.43 16.47 9.77
CA SER A 529 31.33 17.81 10.34
C SER A 529 31.22 18.84 9.21
N GLY A 530 30.27 19.77 9.33
CA GLY A 530 30.06 20.83 8.34
C GLY A 530 28.60 20.96 7.91
N ARG A 531 28.39 21.41 6.68
CA ARG A 531 27.07 21.50 6.04
C ARG A 531 27.00 20.47 4.91
N ILE A 532 25.78 20.18 4.48
CA ILE A 532 25.58 19.40 3.26
C ILE A 532 25.81 20.34 2.08
N ASP A 533 26.76 19.98 1.22
CA ASP A 533 27.11 20.65 -0.02
C ASP A 533 27.44 19.60 -1.11
N MET A 534 27.76 20.05 -2.32
CA MET A 534 28.05 19.15 -3.44
C MET A 534 29.33 18.32 -3.23
N ASP A 535 30.30 18.84 -2.49
CA ASP A 535 31.55 18.12 -2.17
C ASP A 535 31.25 16.93 -1.24
N LEU A 536 30.40 17.14 -0.23
CA LEU A 536 29.90 16.05 0.61
C LEU A 536 29.14 15.03 -0.23
N LEU A 537 28.21 15.46 -1.08
CA LEU A 537 27.43 14.52 -1.90
C LEU A 537 28.34 13.66 -2.79
N THR A 538 29.33 14.26 -3.44
CA THR A 538 30.24 13.55 -4.36
C THR A 538 31.18 12.59 -3.63
N SER A 539 31.40 12.77 -2.33
CA SER A 539 32.19 11.84 -1.51
C SER A 539 31.45 10.54 -1.14
N PHE A 540 30.11 10.54 -1.12
CA PHE A 540 29.31 9.38 -0.74
C PHE A 540 28.54 8.75 -1.90
N LEU A 541 28.13 9.56 -2.87
CA LEU A 541 27.29 9.13 -3.98
C LEU A 541 28.16 8.85 -5.20
N PRO A 542 28.03 7.69 -5.83
CA PRO A 542 28.66 7.44 -7.13
C PRO A 542 28.00 8.23 -8.27
N PHE A 543 26.96 9.04 -7.99
CA PHE A 543 26.19 9.86 -8.94
C PHE A 543 25.76 9.10 -10.20
N ASN A 544 24.76 8.23 -10.04
CA ASN A 544 24.07 7.53 -11.13
C ASN A 544 22.70 8.18 -11.40
N ASP A 545 21.78 7.44 -12.04
CA ASP A 545 20.39 7.83 -12.24
C ASP A 545 19.62 7.80 -10.90
N TYR A 546 19.50 8.97 -10.26
CA TYR A 546 18.90 9.19 -8.94
C TYR A 546 17.77 10.22 -8.97
N ASP A 547 16.80 10.03 -8.08
CA ASP A 547 15.84 11.09 -7.73
C ASP A 547 16.30 11.76 -6.43
N PHE A 548 16.28 13.09 -6.37
CA PHE A 548 16.71 13.90 -5.23
C PHE A 548 15.50 14.54 -4.54
N TYR A 549 15.46 14.46 -3.21
CA TYR A 549 14.42 15.02 -2.37
C TYR A 549 15.04 16.02 -1.39
N LEU A 550 14.68 17.30 -1.48
CA LEU A 550 15.27 18.38 -0.69
C LEU A 550 14.22 19.00 0.24
N CYS A 551 14.54 19.09 1.53
CA CYS A 551 13.72 19.86 2.46
C CYS A 551 14.58 20.51 3.55
N GLY A 552 14.45 21.83 3.70
CA GLY A 552 15.24 22.61 4.65
C GLY A 552 15.11 24.13 4.42
N PRO A 553 16.05 24.94 4.96
CA PRO A 553 16.06 26.38 4.74
C PRO A 553 16.25 26.75 3.27
N GLY A 554 15.67 27.89 2.84
CA GLY A 554 15.69 28.34 1.44
C GLY A 554 17.09 28.38 0.79
N ALA A 555 18.07 29.01 1.45
CA ALA A 555 19.44 29.09 0.95
C ALA A 555 20.11 27.70 0.80
N PHE A 556 19.81 26.77 1.70
CA PHE A 556 20.29 25.40 1.64
C PHE A 556 19.71 24.67 0.41
N MET A 557 18.40 24.80 0.19
CA MET A 557 17.75 24.15 -0.95
C MET A 557 18.22 24.75 -2.27
N GLN A 558 18.32 26.08 -2.39
CA GLN A 558 18.78 26.73 -3.62
C GLN A 558 20.22 26.34 -3.98
N THR A 559 21.13 26.34 -3.01
CA THR A 559 22.54 25.99 -3.25
C THR A 559 22.69 24.55 -3.77
N LEU A 560 21.97 23.60 -3.17
CA LEU A 560 22.01 22.20 -3.62
C LEU A 560 21.31 22.01 -4.96
N TYR A 561 20.19 22.70 -5.18
CA TYR A 561 19.49 22.68 -6.46
C TYR A 561 20.42 23.15 -7.59
N ASP A 562 21.03 24.33 -7.45
CA ASP A 562 21.93 24.89 -8.45
C ASP A 562 23.13 23.95 -8.71
N GLY A 563 23.69 23.36 -7.66
CA GLY A 563 24.76 22.37 -7.75
C GLY A 563 24.36 21.10 -8.51
N LEU A 564 23.16 20.55 -8.25
CA LEU A 564 22.63 19.38 -8.97
C LEU A 564 22.36 19.70 -10.44
N ARG A 565 21.82 20.89 -10.73
CA ARG A 565 21.61 21.37 -12.11
C ARG A 565 22.93 21.56 -12.85
N ALA A 566 23.98 22.04 -12.17
CA ALA A 566 25.32 22.15 -12.75
C ALA A 566 25.94 20.79 -13.13
N LEU A 567 25.52 19.71 -12.45
CA LEU A 567 25.85 18.32 -12.82
C LEU A 567 24.90 17.71 -13.87
N ASN A 568 24.04 18.52 -14.51
CA ASN A 568 23.04 18.12 -15.49
C ASN A 568 21.97 17.14 -14.96
N ILE A 569 21.69 17.13 -13.66
CA ILE A 569 20.53 16.39 -13.13
C ILE A 569 19.25 17.10 -13.59
N ALA A 570 18.34 16.40 -14.27
CA ALA A 570 17.09 16.95 -14.78
C ALA A 570 16.21 17.54 -13.66
N ASP A 571 15.51 18.64 -13.91
CA ASP A 571 14.65 19.30 -12.90
C ASP A 571 13.54 18.36 -12.41
N ALA A 572 12.98 17.55 -13.31
CA ALA A 572 11.99 16.52 -13.01
C ALA A 572 12.50 15.43 -12.03
N ARG A 573 13.82 15.35 -11.79
CA ARG A 573 14.46 14.45 -10.83
C ARG A 573 14.74 15.12 -9.48
N ILE A 574 14.47 16.42 -9.34
CA ILE A 574 14.75 17.20 -8.13
C ILE A 574 13.43 17.67 -7.51
N HIS A 575 12.98 16.90 -6.53
CA HIS A 575 11.80 17.17 -5.72
C HIS A 575 12.21 18.05 -4.53
N ALA A 576 11.47 19.13 -4.25
CA ALA A 576 11.80 20.01 -3.14
C ALA A 576 10.54 20.59 -2.49
N GLU A 577 10.57 20.74 -1.16
CA GLU A 577 9.53 21.40 -0.38
C GLU A 577 10.14 22.41 0.59
N ALA A 578 9.60 23.63 0.56
CA ALA A 578 10.04 24.73 1.39
C ALA A 578 9.02 25.08 2.49
N PHE A 579 9.53 25.31 3.71
CA PHE A 579 8.73 25.75 4.84
C PHE A 579 8.77 27.29 4.94
N GLY A 580 7.63 27.93 4.67
CA GLY A 580 7.48 29.38 4.70
C GLY A 580 7.47 30.03 3.30
N PRO A 581 7.71 31.35 3.20
CA PRO A 581 7.54 32.10 1.95
C PRO A 581 8.67 31.91 0.95
N ALA A 582 9.79 31.29 1.35
CA ALA A 582 10.90 31.03 0.46
C ALA A 582 10.51 29.95 -0.57
N SER A 583 10.40 30.32 -1.84
CA SER A 583 10.27 29.38 -2.95
C SER A 583 11.63 29.10 -3.58
N LEU A 584 11.79 27.90 -4.14
CA LEU A 584 12.96 27.53 -4.93
C LEU A 584 12.86 28.18 -6.32
N VAL A 585 13.92 28.84 -6.78
CA VAL A 585 14.00 29.33 -8.16
C VAL A 585 14.48 28.17 -9.04
N ARG A 586 13.59 27.68 -9.91
CA ARG A 586 13.85 26.53 -10.78
C ARG A 586 14.33 26.95 -12.16
N LEU A 587 15.22 26.13 -12.72
CA LEU A 587 15.75 26.24 -14.08
C LEU A 587 15.13 25.15 -14.96
N PRO A 588 14.46 25.50 -16.06
CA PRO A 588 13.81 24.53 -16.94
C PRO A 588 14.85 23.59 -17.56
N ASP A 589 14.41 22.38 -17.90
CA ASP A 589 15.24 21.42 -18.62
C ASP A 589 15.54 21.89 -20.05
N ARG A 590 16.72 21.52 -20.55
CA ARG A 590 17.16 21.91 -21.90
C ARG A 590 16.19 21.34 -22.94
N GLY A 591 15.70 22.21 -23.82
CA GLY A 591 14.78 21.83 -24.89
C GLY A 591 13.30 21.75 -24.50
N VAL A 592 12.94 22.09 -23.26
CA VAL A 592 11.54 22.26 -22.86
C VAL A 592 11.06 23.66 -23.25
N GLU A 593 9.99 23.74 -24.05
CA GLU A 593 9.32 25.01 -24.31
C GLU A 593 8.62 25.50 -23.03
N ILE A 594 9.06 26.66 -22.55
CA ILE A 594 8.42 27.33 -21.41
C ILE A 594 7.15 28.00 -21.94
N ARG A 595 5.98 27.59 -21.45
CA ARG A 595 4.76 28.40 -21.66
C ARG A 595 4.97 29.75 -20.97
N PRO A 596 4.92 30.88 -21.69
CA PRO A 596 5.14 32.17 -21.07
C PRO A 596 4.04 32.43 -20.04
N MET A 597 4.44 32.70 -18.79
CA MET A 597 3.52 33.19 -17.76
C MET A 597 2.96 34.55 -18.20
N ARG A 598 1.68 34.79 -17.93
CA ARG A 598 1.08 36.11 -18.17
C ARG A 598 1.80 37.16 -17.35
N PRO A 599 2.11 38.35 -17.90
CA PRO A 599 2.72 39.42 -17.11
C PRO A 599 1.72 39.93 -16.05
N PRO A 600 2.20 40.31 -14.87
CA PRO A 600 1.35 40.95 -13.85
C PRO A 600 0.90 42.33 -14.34
N ALA A 601 -0.29 42.75 -13.94
CA ALA A 601 -0.80 44.07 -14.24
C ALA A 601 0.12 45.16 -13.68
N THR A 602 0.35 46.21 -14.46
CA THR A 602 1.12 47.40 -14.06
C THR A 602 0.23 48.57 -13.66
N GLU A 603 -1.05 48.49 -13.98
CA GLU A 603 -2.07 49.51 -13.67
C GLU A 603 -3.05 48.99 -12.61
N ALA A 604 -3.95 49.87 -12.17
CA ALA A 604 -4.93 49.52 -11.16
C ALA A 604 -6.00 48.58 -11.73
N VAL A 605 -6.25 47.45 -11.04
CA VAL A 605 -7.24 46.45 -11.45
C VAL A 605 -8.36 46.37 -10.41
N PRO A 606 -9.64 46.52 -10.80
CA PRO A 606 -10.76 46.26 -9.90
C PRO A 606 -10.79 44.79 -9.51
N VAL A 607 -10.87 44.51 -8.20
CA VAL A 607 -10.97 43.16 -7.63
C VAL A 607 -12.24 43.06 -6.80
N ARG A 608 -13.09 42.06 -7.08
CA ARG A 608 -14.29 41.76 -6.30
C ARG A 608 -14.14 40.42 -5.59
N PHE A 609 -14.36 40.44 -4.29
CA PHE A 609 -14.43 39.26 -3.42
C PHE A 609 -15.93 38.91 -3.25
N VAL A 610 -16.38 37.90 -3.99
CA VAL A 610 -17.80 37.64 -4.27
C VAL A 610 -18.59 37.21 -3.02
N LYS A 611 -18.05 36.30 -2.20
CA LYS A 611 -18.75 35.76 -1.02
C LYS A 611 -18.79 36.77 0.11
N SER A 612 -17.70 37.50 0.30
CA SER A 612 -17.59 38.57 1.30
C SER A 612 -18.28 39.87 0.89
N GLN A 613 -18.73 39.97 -0.37
CA GLN A 613 -19.39 41.14 -0.96
C GLN A 613 -18.53 42.40 -0.82
N ARG A 614 -17.22 42.28 -1.07
CA ARG A 614 -16.26 43.40 -0.99
C ARG A 614 -15.64 43.71 -2.34
N ASP A 615 -15.64 44.99 -2.68
CA ASP A 615 -14.95 45.53 -3.85
C ASP A 615 -13.68 46.25 -3.39
N ALA A 616 -12.60 46.03 -4.11
CA ALA A 616 -11.28 46.60 -3.85
C ALA A 616 -10.60 47.02 -5.16
N GLN A 617 -9.59 47.87 -5.06
CA GLN A 617 -8.76 48.24 -6.20
C GLN A 617 -7.33 47.78 -5.93
N TRP A 618 -6.86 46.82 -6.72
CA TRP A 618 -5.48 46.36 -6.65
C TRP A 618 -4.57 47.34 -7.39
N THR A 619 -3.40 47.64 -6.82
CA THR A 619 -2.30 48.35 -7.48
C THR A 619 -1.01 47.54 -7.32
N PRO A 620 0.06 47.79 -8.09
CA PRO A 620 1.34 47.12 -7.87
C PRO A 620 1.88 47.24 -6.44
N ALA A 621 1.54 48.32 -5.72
CA ALA A 621 1.92 48.54 -4.32
C ALA A 621 1.09 47.71 -3.32
N SER A 622 -0.06 47.19 -3.73
CA SER A 622 -0.92 46.31 -2.90
C SER A 622 -0.29 44.92 -2.69
N GLY A 623 0.74 44.56 -3.47
CA GLY A 623 1.41 43.27 -3.36
C GLY A 623 0.58 42.13 -3.96
N THR A 624 0.44 41.04 -3.22
CA THR A 624 -0.32 39.84 -3.59
C THR A 624 -1.82 40.03 -3.41
N LEU A 625 -2.62 39.18 -4.06
CA LEU A 625 -4.08 39.17 -3.88
C LEU A 625 -4.49 38.83 -2.45
N LEU A 626 -3.68 38.03 -1.72
CA LEU A 626 -3.87 37.79 -0.30
C LEU A 626 -3.72 39.07 0.53
N GLU A 627 -2.65 39.84 0.31
CA GLU A 627 -2.40 41.07 1.06
C GLU A 627 -3.51 42.10 0.82
N LEU A 628 -4.02 42.21 -0.42
CA LEU A 628 -5.18 43.02 -0.73
C LEU A 628 -6.44 42.54 0.04
N ALA A 629 -6.72 41.24 0.01
CA ALA A 629 -7.86 40.66 0.71
C ALA A 629 -7.81 40.95 2.22
N GLU A 630 -6.63 40.75 2.84
CA GLU A 630 -6.39 41.03 4.26
C GLU A 630 -6.55 42.52 4.60
N ALA A 631 -6.02 43.42 3.76
CA ALA A 631 -6.17 44.86 3.92
C ALA A 631 -7.63 45.32 3.82
N CYS A 632 -8.42 44.65 2.97
CA CYS A 632 -9.86 44.85 2.86
C CYS A 632 -10.66 44.13 3.95
N GLY A 633 -10.00 43.42 4.88
CA GLY A 633 -10.60 42.66 5.97
C GLY A 633 -11.33 41.38 5.55
N VAL A 634 -11.11 40.89 4.33
CA VAL A 634 -11.68 39.64 3.83
C VAL A 634 -11.01 38.49 4.56
N GLU A 635 -11.81 37.58 5.11
CA GLU A 635 -11.27 36.43 5.82
C GLU A 635 -10.76 35.40 4.81
N THR A 636 -9.46 35.13 4.86
CA THR A 636 -8.79 34.20 3.94
C THR A 636 -7.91 33.26 4.74
N GLU A 637 -7.93 31.98 4.38
CA GLU A 637 -7.05 31.00 4.97
C GLU A 637 -5.68 31.07 4.28
N SER A 638 -4.60 31.16 5.06
CA SER A 638 -3.23 31.17 4.53
C SER A 638 -2.22 30.57 5.52
N SER A 639 -1.17 29.94 4.99
CA SER A 639 -0.09 29.32 5.78
C SER A 639 1.29 29.71 5.23
N CYS A 640 1.74 29.11 4.10
CA CYS A 640 3.11 29.30 3.59
C CYS A 640 3.42 30.71 3.06
N ARG A 641 2.43 31.41 2.50
CA ARG A 641 2.59 32.68 1.76
C ARG A 641 3.64 32.66 0.64
N GLY A 642 3.86 31.49 0.02
CA GLY A 642 4.83 31.29 -1.07
C GLY A 642 4.37 30.34 -2.16
N GLY A 643 3.08 29.98 -2.19
CA GLY A 643 2.52 29.10 -3.21
C GLY A 643 2.90 27.62 -3.09
N THR A 644 3.31 27.15 -1.90
CA THR A 644 3.78 25.77 -1.69
C THR A 644 2.76 24.85 -1.01
N CYS A 645 1.89 25.37 -0.14
CA CYS A 645 1.04 24.53 0.72
C CYS A 645 -0.43 24.39 0.26
N GLY A 646 -0.88 25.16 -0.72
CA GLY A 646 -2.26 25.13 -1.24
C GLY A 646 -3.35 25.76 -0.35
N THR A 647 -3.06 26.15 0.90
CA THR A 647 -4.08 26.70 1.83
C THR A 647 -4.79 27.95 1.29
N CYS A 648 -4.08 28.79 0.52
CA CYS A 648 -4.61 30.04 -0.04
C CYS A 648 -5.32 29.83 -1.39
N ARG A 649 -5.76 28.61 -1.70
CA ARG A 649 -6.41 28.27 -2.96
C ARG A 649 -7.80 28.89 -3.02
N THR A 650 -8.10 29.53 -4.14
CA THR A 650 -9.34 30.27 -4.34
C THR A 650 -9.81 30.12 -5.77
N ARG A 651 -11.11 29.87 -5.95
CA ARG A 651 -11.70 29.81 -7.29
C ARG A 651 -11.75 31.20 -7.91
N ILE A 652 -11.31 31.29 -9.16
CA ILE A 652 -11.46 32.45 -10.03
C ILE A 652 -12.86 32.38 -10.64
N VAL A 653 -13.69 33.38 -10.36
CA VAL A 653 -15.04 33.50 -10.94
C VAL A 653 -14.97 34.12 -12.34
N SER A 654 -14.13 35.14 -12.51
CA SER A 654 -13.81 35.76 -13.79
C SER A 654 -12.50 36.55 -13.71
N GLY A 655 -11.88 36.83 -14.84
CA GLY A 655 -10.55 37.45 -14.93
C GLY A 655 -9.42 36.42 -14.93
N ALA A 656 -8.20 36.88 -14.74
CA ALA A 656 -7.00 36.03 -14.74
C ALA A 656 -5.94 36.55 -13.76
N VAL A 657 -5.09 35.64 -13.31
CA VAL A 657 -3.98 35.93 -12.41
C VAL A 657 -2.63 35.69 -13.08
N SER A 658 -1.61 36.31 -12.52
CA SER A 658 -0.20 36.17 -12.86
C SER A 658 0.60 35.79 -11.63
N TYR A 659 1.70 35.10 -11.83
CA TYR A 659 2.67 34.73 -10.81
C TYR A 659 4.06 35.26 -11.19
N SER A 660 4.83 35.70 -10.19
CA SER A 660 6.24 36.08 -10.42
C SER A 660 7.13 34.87 -10.76
N SER A 661 6.75 33.70 -10.27
CA SER A 661 7.37 32.40 -10.53
C SER A 661 6.29 31.32 -10.42
N GLU A 662 6.39 30.25 -11.20
CA GLU A 662 5.43 29.15 -11.14
C GLU A 662 5.33 28.58 -9.71
N PRO A 663 4.13 28.54 -9.10
CA PRO A 663 3.95 27.99 -7.77
C PRO A 663 4.25 26.47 -7.72
N ALA A 664 4.82 26.00 -6.61
CA ALA A 664 5.11 24.58 -6.44
C ALA A 664 3.84 23.73 -6.22
N PHE A 665 2.79 24.33 -5.63
CA PHE A 665 1.50 23.66 -5.48
C PHE A 665 0.68 23.84 -6.76
N HIS A 666 0.25 22.74 -7.35
CA HIS A 666 -0.57 22.76 -8.55
C HIS A 666 -2.02 23.17 -8.23
N VAL A 667 -2.61 24.00 -9.09
CA VAL A 667 -4.03 24.38 -9.05
C VAL A 667 -4.62 24.24 -10.45
N ASP A 668 -5.90 23.91 -10.53
CA ASP A 668 -6.62 23.78 -11.81
C ASP A 668 -6.80 25.14 -12.50
N ASP A 669 -7.08 25.16 -13.81
CA ASP A 669 -7.20 26.38 -14.65
C ASP A 669 -8.23 27.44 -14.15
N GLY A 670 -9.11 27.06 -13.23
CA GLY A 670 -10.11 27.94 -12.60
C GLY A 670 -9.80 28.34 -11.15
N GLU A 671 -8.60 28.06 -10.66
CA GLU A 671 -8.18 28.31 -9.28
C GLU A 671 -6.87 29.12 -9.24
N ALA A 672 -6.66 29.86 -8.15
CA ALA A 672 -5.45 30.62 -7.90
C ALA A 672 -4.96 30.46 -6.47
N LEU A 673 -3.65 30.43 -6.30
CA LEU A 673 -2.98 30.63 -5.00
C LEU A 673 -2.80 32.12 -4.71
N ILE A 674 -3.80 32.74 -4.07
CA ILE A 674 -3.85 34.21 -3.87
C ILE A 674 -2.66 34.78 -3.10
N CYS A 675 -1.98 33.93 -2.33
CA CYS A 675 -0.83 34.30 -1.51
C CYS A 675 0.47 34.55 -2.27
N CYS A 676 0.50 34.27 -3.57
CA CYS A 676 1.59 34.65 -4.47
C CYS A 676 1.10 35.15 -5.83
N ALA A 677 -0.22 35.15 -6.05
CA ALA A 677 -0.84 35.64 -7.27
C ALA A 677 -1.01 37.17 -7.26
N ARG A 678 -0.99 37.75 -8.46
CA ARG A 678 -1.34 39.14 -8.78
C ARG A 678 -2.35 39.15 -9.94
N PRO A 679 -3.12 40.21 -10.17
CA PRO A 679 -3.90 40.34 -11.41
C PRO A 679 -3.01 40.25 -12.66
N ALA A 680 -3.48 39.62 -13.72
CA ALA A 680 -2.79 39.59 -15.01
C ALA A 680 -3.02 40.91 -15.80
N ALA A 681 -2.06 41.30 -16.64
CA ALA A 681 -2.14 42.55 -17.40
C ALA A 681 -3.15 42.54 -18.56
N ASP A 682 -3.60 41.37 -19.00
CA ASP A 682 -4.35 41.15 -20.23
C ASP A 682 -5.87 40.99 -20.03
N THR A 683 -6.42 41.52 -18.94
CA THR A 683 -7.86 41.38 -18.61
C THR A 683 -8.59 42.71 -18.66
N GLU A 684 -9.47 42.89 -19.64
CA GLU A 684 -10.39 44.05 -19.72
C GLU A 684 -11.48 44.01 -18.64
N ALA A 685 -11.71 42.83 -18.03
CA ALA A 685 -12.72 42.61 -17.00
C ALA A 685 -12.13 42.69 -15.58
N ALA A 686 -12.94 43.13 -14.63
CA ALA A 686 -12.62 43.07 -13.20
C ALA A 686 -12.31 41.63 -12.76
N LEU A 687 -11.27 41.45 -11.94
CA LEU A 687 -10.94 40.14 -11.37
C LEU A 687 -11.96 39.80 -10.27
N GLN A 688 -12.62 38.65 -10.38
CA GLN A 688 -13.57 38.18 -9.37
C GLN A 688 -13.06 36.90 -8.73
N LEU A 689 -12.94 36.91 -7.40
CA LEU A 689 -12.49 35.79 -6.59
C LEU A 689 -13.63 35.31 -5.68
N ASP A 690 -13.77 33.99 -5.54
CA ASP A 690 -14.79 33.36 -4.68
C ASP A 690 -14.41 33.41 -3.19
N LEU A 691 -14.27 34.64 -2.64
CA LEU A 691 -13.85 34.95 -1.27
C LEU A 691 -14.84 35.86 -0.54
#